data_AF-A0A7W9FNW1-F1
#
_entry.id   AF-A0A7W9FNW1-F1
#
_cell.length_a   1.000
_cell.length_b   1.000
_cell.length_c   1.000
_cell.angle_alpha   90.00
_cell.angle_beta   90.00
_cell.angle_gamma   90.00
#
_symmetry.space_group_name_H-M   'P 1'
#
loop_
_entity.id
_entity.type
_entity.pdbx_description
1 polymer ?
#
loop_
_entity_poly.entity_id
_entity_poly.type
_entity_poly.pdbx_seq_one_letter_code
_entity_poly.pdbx_strand_id
1 'polypeptide(L)'
;MLETAPPDPSAPPRATPMMEQYIEIKAANPGYLLFYRMGDFYELFFHDAEVASRALGITLTKRGKHLGEDIPMCGVPIHAAEDYLEKLIALGHRVAVCEQLEDPAEAKRRGSKSVVKRDVVRLVTPGTLTEERLLDTRQSSFLAALARNRGGGADGADRLALAWIDLSTGEFRLAGTAADRLGADLARIEPRELVAPDGLLADETLGPILRGLGPALTPLPAAFFDGATAAARLAAFFGVETLDGFGTFERVEIAAAAAALAYLEKTQIGERPRLAPPTREADGGTMLIDAATRANLELSRTLSGERRGSLVATIDRTVTGPGARLLAERIASPSTDPEIIDRRLDAIGFLIAEPRLRERLRAILSAAPDMARALSRLALNRGGPRDLAAVRLGLEAAADVAAALAGVVAPDELAAAAEKLGAVPAGLAALLAGALADELPLLKRDGGFVRRGHLAALDEARALRDESRRVIAGLQADYAEDTGVKALKIKHNNVLGYFIEVAQAHGERLISAEFAGRYIHRQTMAGAMRFTTTALAELEAKIASAGDRALALELEAFEALAAEVVAAGDAVRAAAAALATVDVAAALATLAEVGGWCRPEVDRSLAFAVEGGRHPVVEAALAAEGGEAFVANDCDLSAPDGEEAGRLWLITGPNMAGKSTFLRQNALVAVLAQAGSYVPARAARIGVVDRLFSRVGAADDLARGRSTFMVEMVETAAILNQATTRSLVVLDEIGRGTATFDGLSIAWAAIEHLHDVNRSRALFATHYHELTALATRLGRVENATVRVREWQGDVVFLHEIVPGAADRSYGIQVAKLAGLPAPVIARARAVLEKLEEGDRRSPAQALVDDLPLFAARPAPAPPPQRAGPDPLEAALDALAPDDLTPREALEALYRLKALRPRG
;
A
#
# COMPACT_ATOMS: atom_id res chain seq x y z
N MET A 1 -1.26 47.02 -48.27
CA MET A 1 -2.29 47.07 -47.21
C MET A 1 -3.52 46.39 -47.76
N LEU A 2 -3.76 45.14 -47.37
CA LEU A 2 -5.01 44.45 -47.64
C LEU A 2 -5.74 44.37 -46.29
N GLU A 3 -6.79 45.17 -46.15
CA GLU A 3 -7.66 45.18 -44.98
C GLU A 3 -8.34 43.81 -44.83
N THR A 4 -8.10 43.17 -43.70
CA THR A 4 -8.89 42.02 -43.26
C THR A 4 -10.29 42.50 -42.90
N ALA A 5 -11.31 41.97 -43.59
CA ALA A 5 -12.71 42.20 -43.26
C ALA A 5 -12.99 41.87 -41.77
N PRO A 6 -13.91 42.60 -41.11
CA PRO A 6 -14.31 42.28 -39.74
C PRO A 6 -14.98 40.89 -39.69
N PRO A 7 -14.76 40.12 -38.61
CA PRO A 7 -15.36 38.80 -38.49
C PRO A 7 -16.90 38.88 -38.39
N ASP A 8 -17.57 37.95 -39.08
CA ASP A 8 -19.02 37.76 -39.06
C ASP A 8 -19.52 37.51 -37.63
N PRO A 9 -20.43 38.35 -37.08
CA PRO A 9 -20.95 38.21 -35.72
C PRO A 9 -21.91 37.01 -35.54
N SER A 10 -22.22 36.27 -36.61
CA SER A 10 -23.09 35.08 -36.58
C SER A 10 -22.36 33.74 -36.54
N ALA A 11 -21.02 33.73 -36.64
CA ALA A 11 -20.23 32.52 -36.48
C ALA A 11 -20.13 32.13 -34.99
N PRO A 12 -20.34 30.86 -34.60
CA PRO A 12 -20.15 30.44 -33.22
C PRO A 12 -18.72 30.80 -32.79
N PRO A 13 -18.52 31.38 -31.59
CA PRO A 13 -17.21 31.85 -31.16
C PRO A 13 -16.24 30.65 -31.12
N ARG A 14 -15.34 30.59 -32.11
CA ARG A 14 -14.32 29.53 -32.19
C ARG A 14 -13.39 29.66 -30.99
N ALA A 15 -13.08 28.52 -30.38
CA ALA A 15 -12.08 28.45 -29.33
C ALA A 15 -10.75 28.99 -29.88
N THR A 16 -9.95 29.63 -29.02
CA THR A 16 -8.60 30.02 -29.44
C THR A 16 -7.81 28.75 -29.81
N PRO A 17 -6.84 28.80 -30.74
CA PRO A 17 -6.07 27.61 -31.14
C PRO A 17 -5.41 26.86 -29.97
N MET A 18 -5.07 27.57 -28.89
CA MET A 18 -4.55 26.96 -27.66
C MET A 18 -5.64 26.16 -26.92
N MET A 19 -6.85 26.73 -26.78
CA MET A 19 -7.96 26.04 -26.13
C MET A 19 -8.48 24.87 -26.98
N GLU A 20 -8.44 24.95 -28.31
CA GLU A 20 -8.74 23.80 -29.18
C GLU A 20 -7.79 22.64 -28.89
N GLN A 21 -6.48 22.90 -28.84
CA GLN A 21 -5.47 21.89 -28.50
C GLN A 21 -5.66 21.36 -27.05
N TYR A 22 -5.98 22.22 -26.08
CA TYR A 22 -6.28 21.78 -24.71
C TYR A 22 -7.48 20.84 -24.65
N ILE A 23 -8.58 21.20 -25.33
CA ILE A 23 -9.83 20.41 -25.34
C ILE A 23 -9.59 19.06 -26.01
N GLU A 24 -8.85 19.02 -27.12
CA GLU A 24 -8.47 17.78 -27.80
C GLU A 24 -7.67 16.84 -26.89
N ILE A 25 -6.61 17.36 -26.24
CA ILE A 25 -5.79 16.58 -25.32
C ILE A 25 -6.59 16.11 -24.11
N LYS A 26 -7.47 16.96 -23.56
CA LYS A 26 -8.35 16.62 -22.44
C LYS A 26 -9.36 15.54 -22.82
N ALA A 27 -9.95 15.61 -24.02
CA ALA A 27 -10.89 14.61 -24.52
C ALA A 27 -10.24 13.23 -24.69
N ALA A 28 -8.97 13.19 -25.08
CA ALA A 28 -8.19 11.95 -25.16
C ALA A 28 -7.84 11.35 -23.79
N ASN A 29 -7.91 12.13 -22.71
CA ASN A 29 -7.52 11.74 -21.35
C ASN A 29 -8.67 11.92 -20.34
N PRO A 30 -9.81 11.25 -20.52
CA PRO A 30 -10.95 11.38 -19.61
C PRO A 30 -10.62 10.83 -18.22
N GLY A 31 -11.11 11.51 -17.18
CA GLY A 31 -10.90 11.09 -15.79
C GLY A 31 -9.53 11.45 -15.18
N TYR A 32 -8.68 12.19 -15.91
CA TYR A 32 -7.42 12.76 -15.43
C TYR A 32 -7.54 14.28 -15.32
N LEU A 33 -7.00 14.89 -14.27
CA LEU A 33 -6.72 16.31 -14.27
C LEU A 33 -5.58 16.60 -15.26
N LEU A 34 -5.70 17.61 -16.11
CA LEU A 34 -4.71 17.91 -17.13
C LEU A 34 -3.76 19.03 -16.69
N PHE A 35 -2.53 18.69 -16.32
CA PHE A 35 -1.45 19.64 -16.12
C PHE A 35 -0.92 20.08 -17.49
N TYR A 36 -1.40 21.22 -17.98
CA TYR A 36 -1.06 21.73 -19.31
C TYR A 36 0.07 22.77 -19.23
N ARG A 37 1.26 22.45 -19.78
CA ARG A 37 2.43 23.32 -19.67
C ARG A 37 2.29 24.63 -20.45
N MET A 38 2.39 25.73 -19.70
CA MET A 38 2.30 27.11 -20.17
C MET A 38 3.47 27.94 -19.60
N GLY A 39 4.59 27.97 -20.33
CA GLY A 39 5.81 28.62 -19.85
C GLY A 39 6.36 27.90 -18.64
N ASP A 40 6.45 28.61 -17.50
CA ASP A 40 6.96 28.11 -16.23
C ASP A 40 5.87 27.57 -15.28
N PHE A 41 4.64 27.38 -15.78
CA PHE A 41 3.50 26.88 -15.02
C PHE A 41 2.85 25.67 -15.71
N TYR A 42 2.24 24.80 -14.91
CA TYR A 42 1.16 23.94 -15.36
C TYR A 42 -0.17 24.63 -15.05
N GLU A 43 -0.97 24.87 -16.08
CA GLU A 43 -2.31 25.46 -15.95
C GLU A 43 -3.38 24.37 -16.16
N LEU A 44 -4.47 24.48 -15.41
CA LEU A 44 -5.67 23.65 -15.54
C LEU A 44 -6.85 24.58 -15.86
N PHE A 45 -7.79 24.09 -16.69
CA PHE A 45 -8.95 24.88 -17.13
C PHE A 45 -10.28 24.17 -16.88
N PHE A 46 -11.36 24.94 -16.84
CA PHE A 46 -12.74 24.46 -16.66
C PHE A 46 -12.91 23.68 -15.36
N HIS A 47 -13.58 22.52 -15.42
CA HIS A 47 -13.84 21.68 -14.25
C HIS A 47 -12.57 21.21 -13.55
N ASP A 48 -11.49 20.95 -14.29
CA ASP A 48 -10.20 20.56 -13.70
C ASP A 48 -9.65 21.66 -12.80
N ALA A 49 -9.83 22.93 -13.18
CA ALA A 49 -9.40 24.07 -12.37
C ALA A 49 -10.17 24.16 -11.05
N GLU A 50 -11.48 23.91 -11.07
CA GLU A 50 -12.32 23.92 -9.87
C GLU A 50 -11.96 22.78 -8.91
N VAL A 51 -11.75 21.58 -9.46
CA VAL A 51 -11.33 20.41 -8.68
C VAL A 51 -9.95 20.65 -8.06
N ALA A 52 -8.96 21.05 -8.87
CA ALA A 52 -7.61 21.31 -8.41
C ALA A 52 -7.54 22.47 -7.41
N SER A 53 -8.28 23.55 -7.62
CA SER A 53 -8.36 24.67 -6.67
C SER A 53 -8.86 24.21 -5.29
N ARG A 54 -9.93 23.43 -5.23
CA ARG A 54 -10.46 22.89 -3.97
C ARG A 54 -9.52 21.88 -3.32
N ALA A 55 -8.94 20.97 -4.10
CA ALA A 55 -8.05 19.93 -3.62
C ALA A 55 -6.71 20.49 -3.10
N LEU A 56 -6.16 21.48 -3.80
CA LEU A 56 -4.82 22.03 -3.50
C LEU A 56 -4.85 23.29 -2.63
N GLY A 57 -6.02 23.90 -2.44
CA GLY A 57 -6.15 25.19 -1.75
C GLY A 57 -5.52 26.35 -2.52
N ILE A 58 -5.45 26.27 -3.85
CA ILE A 58 -4.88 27.32 -4.72
C ILE A 58 -5.98 28.22 -5.29
N THR A 59 -5.64 29.47 -5.61
CA THR A 59 -6.61 30.46 -6.11
C THR A 59 -7.20 30.05 -7.46
N LEU A 60 -8.54 30.01 -7.54
CA LEU A 60 -9.28 29.91 -8.79
C LEU A 60 -9.40 31.31 -9.42
N THR A 61 -8.89 31.46 -10.63
CA THR A 61 -8.99 32.68 -11.44
C THR A 61 -9.70 32.37 -12.77
N LYS A 62 -9.64 33.30 -13.73
CA LYS A 62 -10.26 33.16 -15.05
C LYS A 62 -9.33 33.65 -16.16
N ARG A 63 -9.40 32.99 -17.32
CA ARG A 63 -8.57 33.33 -18.49
C ARG A 63 -9.37 33.33 -19.79
N GLY A 64 -9.79 34.50 -20.24
CA GLY A 64 -10.54 34.66 -21.49
C GLY A 64 -11.95 34.08 -21.40
N LYS A 65 -12.57 33.88 -22.58
CA LYS A 65 -13.94 33.36 -22.70
C LYS A 65 -14.03 32.21 -23.69
N HIS A 66 -14.88 31.24 -23.40
CA HIS A 66 -15.27 30.16 -24.31
C HIS A 66 -16.80 30.13 -24.39
N LEU A 67 -17.37 30.17 -25.59
CA LEU A 67 -18.83 30.24 -25.81
C LEU A 67 -19.53 31.39 -25.05
N GLY A 68 -18.81 32.49 -24.80
CA GLY A 68 -19.33 33.67 -24.09
C GLY A 68 -19.15 33.65 -22.57
N GLU A 69 -18.79 32.50 -22.00
CA GLU A 69 -18.55 32.31 -20.56
C GLU A 69 -17.07 32.43 -20.21
N ASP A 70 -16.77 32.92 -19.00
CA ASP A 70 -15.40 33.02 -18.49
C ASP A 70 -14.83 31.60 -18.27
N ILE A 71 -13.59 31.34 -18.72
CA ILE A 71 -12.93 30.05 -18.52
C ILE A 71 -12.29 30.02 -17.12
N PRO A 72 -12.73 29.17 -16.18
CA PRO A 72 -12.06 28.96 -14.90
C PRO A 72 -10.64 28.45 -15.12
N MET A 73 -9.67 28.96 -14.36
CA MET A 73 -8.26 28.58 -14.46
C MET A 73 -7.59 28.59 -13.08
N CYS A 74 -6.71 27.63 -12.85
CA CYS A 74 -5.72 27.68 -11.77
C CYS A 74 -4.39 27.14 -12.30
N GLY A 75 -3.29 27.42 -11.61
CA GLY A 75 -1.99 26.95 -12.05
C GLY A 75 -0.99 26.76 -10.93
N VAL A 76 -0.01 25.90 -11.18
CA VAL A 76 1.08 25.56 -10.27
C VAL A 76 2.42 25.81 -10.96
N PRO A 77 3.42 26.41 -10.29
CA PRO A 77 4.75 26.57 -10.88
C PRO A 77 5.42 25.22 -11.15
N ILE A 78 6.12 25.06 -12.28
CA ILE A 78 6.77 23.79 -12.66
C ILE A 78 7.75 23.29 -11.59
N HIS A 79 8.52 24.19 -10.99
CA HIS A 79 9.51 23.85 -9.96
C HIS A 79 8.88 23.31 -8.67
N ALA A 80 7.58 23.51 -8.46
CA ALA A 80 6.82 23.01 -7.32
C ALA A 80 5.78 21.95 -7.72
N ALA A 81 5.74 21.54 -9.00
CA ALA A 81 4.68 20.68 -9.52
C ALA A 81 4.63 19.30 -8.86
N GLU A 82 5.79 18.75 -8.47
CA GLU A 82 5.87 17.47 -7.75
C GLU A 82 5.08 17.49 -6.45
N ASP A 83 5.20 18.54 -5.64
CA ASP A 83 4.52 18.66 -4.35
C ASP A 83 2.98 18.78 -4.53
N TYR A 84 2.53 19.36 -5.63
CA TYR A 84 1.10 19.44 -5.97
C TYR A 84 0.58 18.13 -6.55
N LEU A 85 1.38 17.43 -7.36
CA LEU A 85 1.07 16.08 -7.82
C LEU A 85 0.85 15.16 -6.63
N GLU A 86 1.73 15.19 -5.62
CA GLU A 86 1.59 14.40 -4.38
C GLU A 86 0.23 14.56 -3.73
N LYS A 87 -0.19 15.80 -3.51
CA LYS A 87 -1.47 16.11 -2.86
C LYS A 87 -2.64 15.63 -3.68
N LEU A 88 -2.61 15.81 -5.01
CA LEU A 88 -3.67 15.33 -5.90
C LEU A 88 -3.78 13.81 -5.86
N ILE A 89 -2.65 13.09 -5.95
CA ILE A 89 -2.64 11.63 -5.92
C ILE A 89 -3.10 11.10 -4.56
N ALA A 90 -2.65 11.70 -3.45
CA ALA A 90 -3.07 11.33 -2.11
C ALA A 90 -4.59 11.53 -1.87
N LEU A 91 -5.21 12.49 -2.56
CA LEU A 91 -6.65 12.72 -2.57
C LEU A 91 -7.41 11.82 -3.57
N GLY A 92 -6.73 10.90 -4.25
CA GLY A 92 -7.33 9.95 -5.19
C GLY A 92 -7.56 10.52 -6.60
N HIS A 93 -6.98 11.67 -6.94
CA HIS A 93 -7.00 12.17 -8.31
C HIS A 93 -5.92 11.49 -9.15
N ARG A 94 -6.12 11.46 -10.47
CA ARG A 94 -5.12 11.06 -11.46
C ARG A 94 -4.78 12.27 -12.32
N VAL A 95 -3.52 12.40 -12.74
CA VAL A 95 -3.04 13.62 -13.42
C VAL A 95 -2.34 13.26 -14.72
N ALA A 96 -2.73 13.88 -15.84
CA ALA A 96 -2.04 13.80 -17.11
C ALA A 96 -1.07 14.99 -17.22
N VAL A 97 0.21 14.72 -17.43
CA VAL A 97 1.26 15.74 -17.56
C VAL A 97 1.50 16.01 -19.04
N CYS A 98 1.16 17.22 -19.48
CA CYS A 98 1.24 17.65 -20.86
C CYS A 98 2.39 18.64 -21.04
N GLU A 99 3.35 18.26 -21.88
CA GLU A 99 4.61 18.97 -22.10
C GLU A 99 4.67 19.65 -23.47
N GLN A 100 5.60 20.59 -23.63
CA GLN A 100 5.93 21.18 -24.92
C GLN A 100 6.89 20.25 -25.66
N LEU A 101 6.50 19.78 -26.85
CA LEU A 101 7.30 18.85 -27.66
C LEU A 101 8.28 19.53 -28.62
N GLU A 102 8.17 20.84 -28.77
CA GLU A 102 9.04 21.67 -29.60
C GLU A 102 9.30 23.00 -28.88
N ASP A 103 10.39 23.68 -29.24
CA ASP A 103 10.67 24.99 -28.67
C ASP A 103 9.81 26.11 -29.34
N PRO A 104 9.66 27.28 -28.69
CA PRO A 104 8.92 28.40 -29.27
C PRO A 104 9.50 28.95 -30.60
N ALA A 105 10.79 28.75 -30.86
CA ALA A 105 11.44 29.18 -32.10
C ALA A 105 11.12 28.24 -33.27
N GLU A 106 11.06 26.94 -33.04
CA GLU A 106 10.61 25.88 -33.96
C GLU A 106 9.13 26.07 -34.30
N ALA A 107 8.29 26.33 -33.30
CA ALA A 107 6.88 26.65 -33.51
C ALA A 107 6.71 27.89 -34.40
N LYS A 108 7.53 28.94 -34.22
CA LYS A 108 7.53 30.15 -35.06
C LYS A 108 7.98 29.87 -36.49
N ARG A 109 8.86 28.88 -36.73
CA ARG A 109 9.25 28.46 -38.08
C ARG A 109 8.09 27.83 -38.85
N ARG A 110 7.12 27.21 -38.15
CA ARG A 110 5.90 26.62 -38.76
C ARG A 110 4.85 27.69 -39.13
N GLY A 111 4.98 28.91 -38.63
CA GLY A 111 4.08 30.04 -38.92
C GLY A 111 4.00 31.04 -37.76
N SER A 112 3.58 32.28 -38.04
CA SER A 112 3.42 33.30 -36.99
C SER A 112 2.21 33.09 -36.06
N LYS A 113 1.28 32.19 -36.45
CA LYS A 113 0.07 31.82 -35.69
C LYS A 113 0.09 30.38 -35.17
N SER A 114 1.14 29.59 -35.41
CA SER A 114 1.22 28.22 -34.91
C SER A 114 1.45 28.20 -33.41
N VAL A 115 0.63 27.42 -32.71
CA VAL A 115 0.84 27.10 -31.29
C VAL A 115 1.88 26.00 -31.15
N VAL A 116 2.71 26.10 -30.10
CA VAL A 116 3.67 25.07 -29.72
C VAL A 116 2.94 23.72 -29.59
N LYS A 117 3.45 22.68 -30.27
CA LYS A 117 2.91 21.34 -30.19
C LYS A 117 3.08 20.82 -28.76
N ARG A 118 2.00 20.27 -28.23
CA ARG A 118 1.96 19.66 -26.91
C ARG A 118 1.31 18.32 -26.96
N ASP A 119 1.74 17.44 -26.08
CA ASP A 119 1.12 16.14 -25.88
C ASP A 119 1.36 15.67 -24.44
N VAL A 120 0.57 14.70 -24.03
CA VAL A 120 0.74 14.04 -22.73
C VAL A 120 1.97 13.13 -22.83
N VAL A 121 2.96 13.41 -21.98
CA VAL A 121 4.18 12.59 -21.87
C VAL A 121 4.09 11.57 -20.74
N ARG A 122 3.10 11.71 -19.85
CA ARG A 122 2.90 10.80 -18.73
C ARG A 122 1.51 10.91 -18.13
N LEU A 123 0.98 9.78 -17.68
CA LEU A 123 -0.16 9.70 -16.78
C LEU A 123 0.33 9.30 -15.38
N VAL A 124 0.07 10.15 -14.40
CA VAL A 124 0.42 9.92 -13.00
C VAL A 124 -0.81 9.37 -12.29
N THR A 125 -0.69 8.15 -11.78
CA THR A 125 -1.75 7.45 -11.03
C THR A 125 -1.17 6.89 -9.72
N PRO A 126 -2.02 6.58 -8.72
CA PRO A 126 -1.55 6.02 -7.45
C PRO A 126 -0.71 4.73 -7.60
N GLY A 127 -1.02 3.87 -8.58
CA GLY A 127 -0.31 2.61 -8.80
C GLY A 127 1.00 2.74 -9.59
N THR A 128 1.29 3.89 -10.20
CA THR A 128 2.42 4.05 -11.14
C THR A 128 3.38 5.17 -10.75
N LEU A 129 3.53 5.41 -9.45
CA LEU A 129 4.45 6.39 -8.88
C LEU A 129 5.88 5.85 -8.83
N THR A 130 6.86 6.73 -9.05
CA THR A 130 8.30 6.38 -9.05
C THR A 130 9.17 7.35 -8.26
N GLU A 131 8.66 8.56 -8.05
CA GLU A 131 9.30 9.66 -7.39
C GLU A 131 9.38 9.41 -5.90
N GLU A 132 10.56 9.64 -5.34
CA GLU A 132 10.83 9.34 -3.94
C GLU A 132 9.96 10.15 -2.97
N ARG A 133 9.63 11.40 -3.32
CA ARG A 133 8.75 12.26 -2.52
C ARG A 133 7.32 11.74 -2.44
N LEU A 134 6.86 11.06 -3.49
CA LEU A 134 5.47 10.59 -3.61
C LEU A 134 5.28 9.20 -2.97
N LEU A 135 6.36 8.54 -2.59
CA LEU A 135 6.35 7.17 -2.10
C LEU A 135 6.76 7.13 -0.63
N ASP A 136 5.96 6.44 0.19
CA ASP A 136 6.43 6.04 1.51
C ASP A 136 7.63 5.08 1.35
N THR A 137 8.74 5.39 2.02
CA THR A 137 9.96 4.58 1.98
C THR A 137 9.78 3.19 2.59
N ARG A 138 8.82 3.04 3.52
CA ARG A 138 8.56 1.80 4.27
C ARG A 138 7.39 0.99 3.75
N GLN A 139 6.74 1.42 2.66
CA GLN A 139 5.60 0.71 2.07
C GLN A 139 5.81 0.48 0.57
N SER A 140 5.34 -0.67 0.09
CA SER A 140 5.25 -0.96 -1.34
C SER A 140 4.11 -0.17 -1.98
N SER A 141 4.23 0.07 -3.29
CA SER A 141 3.22 0.80 -4.07
C SER A 141 2.78 -0.05 -5.26
N PHE A 142 1.87 -0.97 -5.01
CA PHE A 142 1.44 -1.93 -6.02
C PHE A 142 0.34 -1.39 -6.93
N LEU A 143 0.55 -1.54 -8.24
CA LEU A 143 -0.49 -1.64 -9.25
C LEU A 143 -0.90 -3.11 -9.39
N ALA A 144 -2.17 -3.43 -9.17
CA ALA A 144 -2.71 -4.77 -9.38
C ALA A 144 -3.66 -4.81 -10.58
N ALA A 145 -3.83 -5.99 -11.17
CA ALA A 145 -4.83 -6.29 -12.20
C ALA A 145 -5.59 -7.57 -11.83
N LEU A 146 -6.92 -7.54 -11.97
CA LEU A 146 -7.79 -8.71 -11.80
C LEU A 146 -8.30 -9.18 -13.16
N ALA A 147 -8.00 -10.43 -13.52
CA ALA A 147 -8.57 -11.06 -14.70
C ALA A 147 -9.56 -12.17 -14.31
N ARG A 148 -10.55 -12.37 -15.18
CA ARG A 148 -11.49 -13.50 -15.13
C ARG A 148 -11.48 -14.24 -16.45
N ASN A 149 -11.31 -15.56 -16.39
CA ASN A 149 -11.61 -16.43 -17.51
C ASN A 149 -12.89 -17.21 -17.18
N ARG A 150 -13.94 -17.02 -18.00
CA ARG A 150 -15.20 -17.73 -17.80
C ARG A 150 -15.02 -19.21 -18.08
N GLY A 151 -15.55 -20.06 -17.22
CA GLY A 151 -15.36 -21.51 -17.27
C GLY A 151 -15.73 -22.12 -18.62
N GLY A 152 -14.75 -22.65 -19.35
CA GLY A 152 -14.93 -23.52 -20.52
C GLY A 152 -14.27 -24.90 -20.36
N GLY A 153 -13.76 -25.20 -19.16
CA GLY A 153 -13.11 -26.47 -18.81
C GLY A 153 -14.08 -27.49 -18.22
N ALA A 154 -13.58 -28.69 -17.89
CA ALA A 154 -14.37 -29.85 -17.46
C ALA A 154 -15.30 -29.59 -16.26
N ASP A 155 -14.94 -28.65 -15.37
CA ASP A 155 -15.69 -28.35 -14.14
C ASP A 155 -16.62 -27.12 -14.27
N GLY A 156 -16.62 -26.43 -15.41
CA GLY A 156 -17.50 -25.28 -15.68
C GLY A 156 -17.30 -24.02 -14.80
N ALA A 157 -16.37 -24.04 -13.84
CA ALA A 157 -16.14 -22.94 -12.91
C ALA A 157 -15.30 -21.79 -13.52
N ASP A 158 -15.65 -20.56 -13.16
CA ASP A 158 -14.85 -19.36 -13.47
C ASP A 158 -13.50 -19.42 -12.76
N ARG A 159 -12.44 -19.03 -13.47
CA ARG A 159 -11.10 -18.85 -12.89
C ARG A 159 -10.78 -17.37 -12.76
N LEU A 160 -10.20 -16.98 -11.63
CA LEU A 160 -9.73 -15.63 -11.36
C LEU A 160 -8.23 -15.64 -11.10
N ALA A 161 -7.55 -14.54 -11.45
CA ALA A 161 -6.16 -14.33 -11.08
C ALA A 161 -5.86 -12.86 -10.86
N LEU A 162 -4.88 -12.63 -9.99
CA LEU A 162 -4.29 -11.35 -9.71
C LEU A 162 -2.87 -11.31 -10.27
N ALA A 163 -2.51 -10.16 -10.81
CA ALA A 163 -1.15 -9.80 -11.14
C ALA A 163 -0.84 -8.46 -10.50
N TRP A 164 0.32 -8.29 -9.87
CA TRP A 164 0.67 -7.00 -9.29
C TRP A 164 2.14 -6.65 -9.47
N ILE A 165 2.38 -5.36 -9.62
CA ILE A 165 3.66 -4.77 -9.98
C ILE A 165 3.95 -3.61 -9.02
N ASP A 166 5.14 -3.59 -8.42
CA ASP A 166 5.68 -2.35 -7.82
C ASP A 166 6.61 -1.71 -8.84
N LEU A 167 6.13 -0.66 -9.50
CA LEU A 167 6.90 0.05 -10.53
C LEU A 167 8.19 0.67 -9.96
N SER A 168 8.20 1.02 -8.68
CA SER A 168 9.34 1.65 -8.03
C SER A 168 10.48 0.67 -7.77
N THR A 169 10.21 -0.65 -7.64
CA THR A 169 11.24 -1.67 -7.42
C THR A 169 11.45 -2.60 -8.61
N GLY A 170 10.49 -2.62 -9.55
CA GLY A 170 10.44 -3.56 -10.68
C GLY A 170 9.89 -4.93 -10.30
N GLU A 171 9.34 -5.12 -9.10
CA GLU A 171 8.76 -6.38 -8.66
C GLU A 171 7.51 -6.75 -9.47
N PHE A 172 7.35 -8.04 -9.80
CA PHE A 172 6.20 -8.55 -10.55
C PHE A 172 5.80 -9.95 -10.08
N ARG A 173 4.58 -10.06 -9.55
CA ARG A 173 4.02 -11.32 -9.03
C ARG A 173 2.66 -11.65 -9.62
N LEU A 174 2.36 -12.94 -9.63
CA LEU A 174 1.11 -13.53 -10.12
C LEU A 174 0.57 -14.52 -9.10
N ALA A 175 -0.76 -14.57 -8.93
CA ALA A 175 -1.43 -15.61 -8.18
C ALA A 175 -2.80 -15.90 -8.78
N GLY A 176 -3.18 -17.18 -8.84
CA GLY A 176 -4.58 -17.56 -8.95
C GLY A 176 -5.39 -16.97 -7.78
N THR A 177 -6.70 -16.87 -7.92
CA THR A 177 -7.61 -16.56 -6.82
C THR A 177 -9.00 -17.12 -7.10
N ALA A 178 -9.89 -17.01 -6.11
CA ALA A 178 -11.28 -17.44 -6.20
C ALA A 178 -12.19 -16.34 -5.62
N ALA A 179 -13.48 -16.39 -5.93
CA ALA A 179 -14.43 -15.34 -5.53
C ALA A 179 -14.51 -15.17 -4.00
N ASP A 180 -14.39 -16.26 -3.25
CA ASP A 180 -14.35 -16.30 -1.79
C ASP A 180 -13.00 -15.84 -1.20
N ARG A 181 -11.89 -16.07 -1.92
CA ARG A 181 -10.53 -15.67 -1.51
C ARG A 181 -10.14 -14.24 -1.89
N LEU A 182 -10.76 -13.67 -2.93
CA LEU A 182 -10.36 -12.39 -3.53
C LEU A 182 -10.27 -11.25 -2.51
N GLY A 183 -11.22 -11.17 -1.57
CA GLY A 183 -11.19 -10.13 -0.54
C GLY A 183 -9.95 -10.21 0.37
N ALA A 184 -9.55 -11.44 0.76
CA ALA A 184 -8.35 -11.67 1.58
C ALA A 184 -7.07 -11.39 0.78
N ASP A 185 -7.02 -11.80 -0.49
CA ASP A 185 -5.87 -11.53 -1.37
C ASP A 185 -5.68 -10.03 -1.60
N LEU A 186 -6.75 -9.27 -1.86
CA LEU A 186 -6.68 -7.82 -2.02
C LEU A 186 -6.28 -7.11 -0.72
N ALA A 187 -6.76 -7.57 0.43
CA ALA A 187 -6.39 -7.00 1.73
C ALA A 187 -4.92 -7.29 2.11
N ARG A 188 -4.37 -8.41 1.61
CA ARG A 188 -2.95 -8.76 1.76
C ARG A 188 -2.04 -7.94 0.86
N ILE A 189 -2.43 -7.77 -0.40
CA ILE A 189 -1.66 -7.03 -1.40
C ILE A 189 -1.74 -5.52 -1.14
N GLU A 190 -2.88 -5.03 -0.61
CA GLU A 190 -3.16 -3.61 -0.37
C GLU A 190 -2.79 -2.73 -1.59
N PRO A 191 -3.33 -3.03 -2.80
CA PRO A 191 -2.93 -2.32 -4.00
C PRO A 191 -3.31 -0.84 -3.91
N ARG A 192 -2.40 0.05 -4.32
CA ARG A 192 -2.68 1.49 -4.46
C ARG A 192 -3.63 1.74 -5.62
N GLU A 193 -3.60 0.88 -6.61
CA GLU A 193 -4.51 0.89 -7.74
C GLU A 193 -4.77 -0.54 -8.22
N LEU A 194 -6.03 -0.89 -8.45
CA LEU A 194 -6.47 -2.14 -9.05
C LEU A 194 -7.15 -1.85 -10.38
N VAL A 195 -6.65 -2.43 -11.46
CA VAL A 195 -7.34 -2.43 -12.75
C VAL A 195 -8.17 -3.69 -12.93
N ALA A 196 -9.41 -3.54 -13.39
CA ALA A 196 -10.32 -4.66 -13.62
C ALA A 196 -11.23 -4.39 -14.83
N PRO A 197 -11.70 -5.44 -15.53
CA PRO A 197 -12.68 -5.26 -16.61
C PRO A 197 -13.96 -4.62 -16.08
N ASP A 198 -14.49 -3.61 -16.80
CA ASP A 198 -15.72 -2.89 -16.42
C ASP A 198 -16.89 -3.84 -16.16
N GLY A 199 -16.98 -4.93 -16.94
CA GLY A 199 -18.02 -5.95 -16.80
C GLY A 199 -18.00 -6.71 -15.47
N LEU A 200 -16.90 -6.69 -14.71
CA LEU A 200 -16.83 -7.31 -13.37
C LEU A 200 -17.56 -6.48 -12.31
N LEU A 201 -17.77 -5.18 -12.54
CA LEU A 201 -18.53 -4.34 -11.61
C LEU A 201 -20.00 -4.74 -11.54
N ALA A 202 -20.57 -5.22 -12.64
CA ALA A 202 -21.96 -5.67 -12.69
C ALA A 202 -22.18 -7.08 -12.10
N ASP A 203 -21.09 -7.78 -11.73
CA ASP A 203 -21.16 -9.10 -11.13
C ASP A 203 -21.73 -9.04 -9.70
N GLU A 204 -22.66 -9.94 -9.37
CA GLU A 204 -23.32 -9.95 -8.05
C GLU A 204 -22.36 -10.30 -6.91
N THR A 205 -21.36 -11.15 -7.19
CA THR A 205 -20.41 -11.62 -6.17
C THR A 205 -19.19 -10.72 -6.11
N LEU A 206 -18.58 -10.41 -7.27
CA LEU A 206 -17.33 -9.63 -7.32
C LEU A 206 -17.57 -8.12 -7.25
N GLY A 207 -18.70 -7.63 -7.78
CA GLY A 207 -19.02 -6.21 -7.84
C GLY A 207 -18.99 -5.51 -6.47
N PRO A 208 -19.58 -6.07 -5.40
CA PRO A 208 -19.49 -5.49 -4.05
C PRO A 208 -18.06 -5.39 -3.51
N ILE A 209 -17.22 -6.41 -3.75
CA ILE A 209 -15.81 -6.43 -3.33
C ILE A 209 -15.05 -5.32 -4.04
N LEU A 210 -15.19 -5.24 -5.37
CA LEU A 210 -14.50 -4.24 -6.20
C LEU A 210 -14.95 -2.81 -5.87
N ARG A 211 -16.26 -2.57 -5.73
CA ARG A 211 -16.76 -1.24 -5.32
C ARG A 211 -16.27 -0.83 -3.93
N GLY A 212 -16.02 -1.79 -3.04
CA GLY A 212 -15.48 -1.56 -1.71
C GLY A 212 -14.08 -0.94 -1.70
N LEU A 213 -13.30 -1.07 -2.78
CA LEU A 213 -11.98 -0.47 -2.92
C LEU A 213 -12.01 1.05 -3.15
N GLY A 214 -13.17 1.60 -3.54
CA GLY A 214 -13.36 3.03 -3.78
C GLY A 214 -12.37 3.60 -4.81
N PRO A 215 -11.57 4.62 -4.47
CA PRO A 215 -10.70 5.32 -5.41
C PRO A 215 -9.53 4.47 -5.93
N ALA A 216 -9.21 3.34 -5.28
CA ALA A 216 -8.18 2.44 -5.76
C ALA A 216 -8.61 1.64 -7.00
N LEU A 217 -9.91 1.57 -7.33
CA LEU A 217 -10.37 0.82 -8.50
C LEU A 217 -10.34 1.68 -9.77
N THR A 218 -9.65 1.19 -10.80
CA THR A 218 -9.65 1.74 -12.16
C THR A 218 -10.30 0.74 -13.13
N PRO A 219 -11.58 0.95 -13.50
CA PRO A 219 -12.24 0.12 -14.50
C PRO A 219 -11.59 0.31 -15.88
N LEU A 220 -11.36 -0.80 -16.60
CA LEU A 220 -10.79 -0.81 -17.95
C LEU A 220 -11.65 -1.61 -18.95
N PRO A 221 -11.59 -1.26 -20.25
CA PRO A 221 -12.22 -2.05 -21.30
C PRO A 221 -11.68 -3.49 -21.36
N ALA A 222 -12.54 -4.44 -21.71
CA ALA A 222 -12.18 -5.87 -21.79
C ALA A 222 -11.00 -6.17 -22.73
N ALA A 223 -10.74 -5.33 -23.73
CA ALA A 223 -9.61 -5.46 -24.65
C ALA A 223 -8.24 -5.46 -23.95
N PHE A 224 -8.12 -4.85 -22.76
CA PHE A 224 -6.88 -4.90 -21.96
C PHE A 224 -6.60 -6.32 -21.41
N PHE A 225 -7.62 -7.17 -21.33
CA PHE A 225 -7.57 -8.49 -20.69
C PHE A 225 -7.72 -9.63 -21.72
N ASP A 226 -7.43 -9.37 -22.99
CA ASP A 226 -7.51 -10.39 -24.03
C ASP A 226 -6.46 -11.50 -23.84
N GLY A 227 -6.91 -12.63 -23.30
CA GLY A 227 -6.08 -13.80 -23.06
C GLY A 227 -5.59 -14.53 -24.32
N ALA A 228 -5.99 -14.12 -25.53
CA ALA A 228 -5.42 -14.66 -26.77
C ALA A 228 -4.06 -14.02 -27.12
N THR A 229 -3.90 -12.73 -26.85
CA THR A 229 -2.68 -11.96 -27.17
C THR A 229 -1.76 -11.76 -25.97
N ALA A 230 -2.25 -12.04 -24.76
CA ALA A 230 -1.54 -11.81 -23.50
C ALA A 230 -0.13 -12.42 -23.41
N ALA A 231 0.03 -13.70 -23.79
CA ALA A 231 1.33 -14.38 -23.73
C ALA A 231 2.36 -13.75 -24.68
N ALA A 232 1.96 -13.45 -25.91
CA ALA A 232 2.83 -12.81 -26.90
C ALA A 232 3.25 -11.40 -26.46
N ARG A 233 2.35 -10.64 -25.81
CA ARG A 233 2.66 -9.32 -25.26
C ARG A 233 3.73 -9.39 -24.17
N LEU A 234 3.58 -10.32 -23.22
CA LEU A 234 4.57 -10.51 -22.14
C LEU A 234 5.92 -10.98 -22.70
N ALA A 235 5.90 -11.95 -23.62
CA ALA A 235 7.10 -12.46 -24.26
C ALA A 235 7.86 -11.34 -25.00
N ALA A 236 7.14 -10.50 -25.77
CA ALA A 236 7.70 -9.34 -26.45
C ALA A 236 8.26 -8.28 -25.48
N PHE A 237 7.62 -8.07 -24.33
CA PHE A 237 8.10 -7.14 -23.31
C PHE A 237 9.41 -7.59 -22.67
N PHE A 238 9.52 -8.88 -22.33
CA PHE A 238 10.74 -9.45 -21.74
C PHE A 238 11.81 -9.84 -22.76
N GLY A 239 11.51 -9.75 -24.06
CA GLY A 239 12.45 -10.11 -25.13
C GLY A 239 12.74 -11.62 -25.21
N VAL A 240 11.75 -12.45 -24.88
CA VAL A 240 11.84 -13.92 -24.92
C VAL A 240 10.85 -14.48 -25.95
N GLU A 241 11.10 -15.69 -26.46
CA GLU A 241 10.16 -16.35 -27.39
C GLU A 241 8.96 -16.97 -26.64
N THR A 242 9.20 -17.54 -25.46
CA THR A 242 8.16 -18.15 -24.62
C THR A 242 8.34 -17.76 -23.15
N LEU A 243 7.28 -17.89 -22.36
CA LEU A 243 7.29 -17.61 -20.92
C LEU A 243 7.78 -18.80 -20.08
N ASP A 244 8.04 -19.96 -20.70
CA ASP A 244 8.34 -21.22 -19.99
C ASP A 244 9.59 -21.11 -19.11
N GLY A 245 10.54 -20.25 -19.49
CA GLY A 245 11.75 -19.96 -18.72
C GLY A 245 11.50 -19.20 -17.41
N PHE A 246 10.34 -18.57 -17.24
CA PHE A 246 9.95 -17.87 -16.01
C PHE A 246 9.09 -18.73 -15.09
N GLY A 247 8.50 -19.81 -15.62
CA GLY A 247 7.65 -20.73 -14.89
C GLY A 247 6.41 -21.13 -15.68
N THR A 248 5.60 -21.99 -15.07
CA THR A 248 4.31 -22.41 -15.64
C THR A 248 3.20 -21.52 -15.07
N PHE A 249 2.49 -20.83 -15.95
CA PHE A 249 1.40 -19.92 -15.59
C PHE A 249 0.09 -20.35 -16.26
N GLU A 250 -1.02 -20.16 -15.56
CA GLU A 250 -2.34 -20.36 -16.13
C GLU A 250 -2.71 -19.23 -17.10
N ARG A 251 -3.60 -19.53 -18.07
CA ARG A 251 -4.06 -18.52 -19.05
C ARG A 251 -4.66 -17.28 -18.39
N VAL A 252 -5.37 -17.43 -17.27
CA VAL A 252 -5.95 -16.30 -16.53
C VAL A 252 -4.89 -15.46 -15.81
N GLU A 253 -3.83 -16.09 -15.29
CA GLU A 253 -2.68 -15.40 -14.67
C GLU A 253 -1.93 -14.57 -15.73
N ILE A 254 -1.70 -15.16 -16.91
CA ILE A 254 -1.10 -14.47 -18.06
C ILE A 254 -1.97 -13.28 -18.51
N ALA A 255 -3.30 -13.43 -18.52
CA ALA A 255 -4.21 -12.34 -18.87
C ALA A 255 -4.16 -11.18 -17.86
N ALA A 256 -4.12 -11.48 -16.56
CA ALA A 256 -3.95 -10.45 -15.52
C ALA A 256 -2.60 -9.73 -15.67
N ALA A 257 -1.52 -10.49 -15.87
CA ALA A 257 -0.17 -9.96 -16.07
C ALA A 257 -0.10 -9.02 -17.28
N ALA A 258 -0.66 -9.44 -18.42
CA ALA A 258 -0.70 -8.64 -19.63
C ALA A 258 -1.55 -7.37 -19.46
N ALA A 259 -2.63 -7.41 -18.69
CA ALA A 259 -3.45 -6.24 -18.41
C ALA A 259 -2.74 -5.22 -17.50
N ALA A 260 -2.07 -5.69 -16.45
CA ALA A 260 -1.23 -4.85 -15.59
C ALA A 260 -0.14 -4.15 -16.43
N LEU A 261 0.55 -4.92 -17.28
CA LEU A 261 1.56 -4.39 -18.19
C LEU A 261 0.98 -3.40 -19.19
N ALA A 262 -0.18 -3.71 -19.77
CA ALA A 262 -0.86 -2.83 -20.73
C ALA A 262 -1.21 -1.47 -20.15
N TYR A 263 -1.69 -1.47 -18.91
CA TYR A 263 -2.00 -0.24 -18.19
C TYR A 263 -0.75 0.54 -17.83
N LEU A 264 0.32 -0.16 -17.46
CA LEU A 264 1.62 0.43 -17.20
C LEU A 264 2.22 1.07 -18.48
N GLU A 265 2.17 0.42 -19.64
CA GLU A 265 2.60 1.01 -20.91
C GLU A 265 1.77 2.26 -21.28
N LYS A 266 0.46 2.22 -21.02
CA LYS A 266 -0.44 3.37 -21.22
C LYS A 266 -0.06 4.56 -20.34
N THR A 267 0.35 4.32 -19.09
CA THR A 267 0.67 5.39 -18.14
C THR A 267 2.07 5.95 -18.30
N GLN A 268 3.04 5.12 -18.69
CA GLN A 268 4.45 5.53 -18.80
C GLN A 268 4.83 6.17 -20.14
N ILE A 269 4.01 6.00 -21.19
CA ILE A 269 4.10 6.65 -22.51
C ILE A 269 5.53 6.69 -23.08
N GLY A 270 5.89 5.67 -23.85
CA GLY A 270 7.19 5.60 -24.54
C GLY A 270 8.35 5.14 -23.66
N GLU A 271 8.26 5.32 -22.34
CA GLU A 271 9.21 4.76 -21.39
C GLU A 271 8.89 3.30 -21.06
N ARG A 272 9.89 2.42 -21.14
CA ARG A 272 9.75 1.00 -20.81
C ARG A 272 10.41 0.71 -19.46
N PRO A 273 9.64 0.39 -18.39
CA PRO A 273 10.25 0.05 -17.12
C PRO A 273 10.97 -1.29 -17.18
N ARG A 274 12.03 -1.42 -16.38
CA ARG A 274 12.78 -2.66 -16.21
C ARG A 274 12.15 -3.49 -15.10
N LEU A 275 11.12 -4.26 -15.42
CA LEU A 275 10.50 -5.20 -14.49
C LEU A 275 11.32 -6.49 -14.38
N ALA A 276 11.31 -7.11 -13.20
CA ALA A 276 11.74 -8.47 -13.03
C ALA A 276 10.78 -9.44 -13.74
N PRO A 277 11.24 -10.63 -14.16
CA PRO A 277 10.36 -11.66 -14.66
C PRO A 277 9.23 -11.97 -13.66
N PRO A 278 8.00 -12.26 -14.13
CA PRO A 278 6.88 -12.54 -13.26
C PRO A 278 7.12 -13.83 -12.46
N THR A 279 6.79 -13.78 -11.17
CA THR A 279 6.91 -14.93 -10.26
C THR A 279 5.53 -15.39 -9.78
N ARG A 280 5.27 -16.70 -9.79
CA ARG A 280 4.00 -17.26 -9.35
C ARG A 280 4.03 -17.53 -7.85
N GLU A 281 3.10 -16.98 -7.09
CA GLU A 281 2.84 -17.38 -5.71
C GLU A 281 2.05 -18.70 -5.71
N ALA A 282 2.54 -19.69 -4.95
CA ALA A 282 1.90 -21.01 -4.88
C ALA A 282 0.58 -20.95 -4.08
N ASP A 283 -0.43 -21.68 -4.55
CA ASP A 283 -1.69 -21.82 -3.83
C ASP A 283 -1.47 -22.47 -2.46
N GLY A 284 -2.02 -21.84 -1.41
CA GLY A 284 -1.86 -22.31 -0.04
C GLY A 284 -0.45 -22.11 0.54
N GLY A 285 0.46 -21.43 -0.15
CA GLY A 285 1.82 -21.12 0.33
C GLY A 285 1.89 -20.03 1.42
N THR A 286 0.78 -19.34 1.67
CA THR A 286 0.66 -18.29 2.69
C THR A 286 -0.61 -18.46 3.51
N MET A 287 -0.57 -18.01 4.76
CA MET A 287 -1.71 -18.00 5.67
C MET A 287 -2.78 -17.04 5.14
N LEU A 288 -4.01 -17.55 5.00
CA LEU A 288 -5.15 -16.71 4.62
C LEU A 288 -5.65 -15.95 5.85
N ILE A 289 -5.68 -14.63 5.72
CA ILE A 289 -6.18 -13.71 6.74
C ILE A 289 -7.12 -12.74 6.03
N ASP A 290 -8.40 -12.76 6.38
CA ASP A 290 -9.39 -11.89 5.77
C ASP A 290 -9.20 -10.40 6.18
N ALA A 291 -9.88 -9.51 5.46
CA ALA A 291 -9.75 -8.07 5.68
C ALA A 291 -10.16 -7.65 7.10
N ALA A 292 -11.22 -8.24 7.65
CA ALA A 292 -11.73 -7.93 8.98
C ALA A 292 -10.72 -8.36 10.07
N THR A 293 -10.17 -9.57 9.96
CA THR A 293 -9.14 -10.10 10.85
C THR A 293 -7.88 -9.24 10.80
N ARG A 294 -7.41 -8.83 9.61
CA ARG A 294 -6.25 -7.94 9.47
C ARG A 294 -6.45 -6.60 10.18
N ALA A 295 -7.65 -6.02 10.06
CA ALA A 295 -8.01 -4.77 10.73
C ALA A 295 -8.12 -4.95 12.25
N ASN A 296 -8.79 -6.02 12.71
CA ASN A 296 -8.98 -6.31 14.13
C ASN A 296 -7.66 -6.62 14.87
N LEU A 297 -6.72 -7.25 14.18
CA LEU A 297 -5.37 -7.49 14.68
C LEU A 297 -4.42 -6.30 14.49
N GLU A 298 -4.88 -5.23 13.85
CA GLU A 298 -4.13 -4.01 13.56
C GLU A 298 -2.74 -4.32 12.96
N LEU A 299 -2.69 -5.23 11.96
CA LEU A 299 -1.41 -5.76 11.45
C LEU A 299 -0.54 -4.66 10.83
N SER A 300 -1.08 -3.92 9.86
CA SER A 300 -0.39 -2.83 9.16
C SER A 300 -0.82 -1.44 9.66
N ARG A 301 -2.10 -1.30 10.01
CA ARG A 301 -2.74 -0.05 10.45
C ARG A 301 -3.64 -0.31 11.65
N THR A 302 -3.82 0.72 12.47
CA THR A 302 -4.81 0.74 13.54
C THR A 302 -6.24 0.82 12.99
N LEU A 303 -7.23 0.62 13.85
CA LEU A 303 -8.64 0.85 13.51
C LEU A 303 -8.94 2.31 13.10
N SER A 304 -8.10 3.28 13.53
CA SER A 304 -8.16 4.68 13.07
C SER A 304 -7.46 4.93 11.73
N GLY A 305 -6.84 3.91 11.14
CA GLY A 305 -6.15 3.98 9.84
C GLY A 305 -4.68 4.41 9.93
N GLU A 306 -4.14 4.61 11.13
CA GLU A 306 -2.76 5.05 11.36
C GLU A 306 -1.78 3.88 11.32
N ARG A 307 -0.56 4.09 10.79
CA ARG A 307 0.50 3.07 10.88
C ARG A 307 1.07 2.99 12.30
N ARG A 308 1.18 4.12 13.00
CA ARG A 308 1.69 4.15 14.38
C ARG A 308 0.72 3.41 15.30
N GLY A 309 1.24 2.50 16.13
CA GLY A 309 0.43 1.65 16.99
C GLY A 309 0.02 0.31 16.36
N SER A 310 0.30 0.07 15.08
CA SER A 310 0.10 -1.25 14.46
C SER A 310 1.18 -2.26 14.85
N LEU A 311 0.93 -3.55 14.58
CA LEU A 311 1.93 -4.61 14.79
C LEU A 311 3.22 -4.30 14.02
N VAL A 312 3.13 -4.05 12.71
CA VAL A 312 4.29 -3.77 11.86
C VAL A 312 5.08 -2.59 12.42
N ALA A 313 4.44 -1.47 12.80
CA ALA A 313 5.17 -0.33 13.36
C ALA A 313 5.86 -0.64 14.68
N THR A 314 5.28 -1.53 15.50
CA THR A 314 5.82 -1.90 16.81
C THR A 314 7.10 -2.73 16.70
N ILE A 315 7.10 -3.73 15.81
CA ILE A 315 8.20 -4.71 15.68
C ILE A 315 9.33 -4.23 14.76
N ASP A 316 9.06 -3.22 13.93
CA ASP A 316 9.98 -2.77 12.91
C ASP A 316 11.22 -2.09 13.53
N ARG A 317 12.37 -2.76 13.38
CA ARG A 317 13.72 -2.29 13.77
C ARG A 317 14.67 -2.20 12.57
N THR A 318 14.12 -2.28 11.37
CA THR A 318 14.88 -2.21 10.12
C THR A 318 15.46 -0.80 9.94
N VAL A 319 16.68 -0.73 9.41
CA VAL A 319 17.39 0.53 9.20
C VAL A 319 17.30 1.03 7.77
N THR A 320 16.75 0.23 6.86
CA THR A 320 16.56 0.57 5.44
C THR A 320 15.07 0.55 5.04
N GLY A 321 14.71 1.36 4.03
CA GLY A 321 13.37 1.31 3.42
C GLY A 321 13.03 -0.07 2.82
N PRO A 322 13.92 -0.68 2.00
CA PRO A 322 13.73 -2.04 1.49
C PRO A 322 13.51 -3.10 2.58
N GLY A 323 14.27 -3.06 3.67
CA GLY A 323 14.08 -3.96 4.81
C GLY A 323 12.70 -3.80 5.46
N ALA A 324 12.25 -2.56 5.65
CA ALA A 324 10.92 -2.28 6.21
C ALA A 324 9.78 -2.83 5.32
N ARG A 325 9.91 -2.70 3.99
CA ARG A 325 8.94 -3.25 3.02
C ARG A 325 8.91 -4.78 3.08
N LEU A 326 10.07 -5.43 3.11
CA LEU A 326 10.17 -6.89 3.22
C LEU A 326 9.58 -7.40 4.53
N LEU A 327 9.81 -6.72 5.65
CA LEU A 327 9.19 -7.07 6.94
C LEU A 327 7.66 -6.96 6.86
N ALA A 328 7.15 -5.84 6.33
CA ALA A 328 5.71 -5.65 6.16
C ALA A 328 5.10 -6.73 5.26
N GLU A 329 5.78 -7.12 4.18
CA GLU A 329 5.37 -8.21 3.29
C GLU A 329 5.28 -9.56 4.03
N ARG A 330 6.29 -9.91 4.83
CA ARG A 330 6.30 -11.17 5.61
C ARG A 330 5.18 -11.24 6.64
N ILE A 331 4.80 -10.10 7.25
CA ILE A 331 3.64 -10.01 8.15
C ILE A 331 2.32 -10.06 7.37
N ALA A 332 2.26 -9.42 6.21
CA ALA A 332 1.08 -9.47 5.36
C ALA A 332 0.83 -10.87 4.80
N SER A 333 1.90 -11.61 4.50
CA SER A 333 1.86 -12.94 3.87
C SER A 333 2.66 -14.00 4.67
N PRO A 334 2.24 -14.37 5.90
CA PRO A 334 2.95 -15.39 6.68
C PRO A 334 3.02 -16.71 5.91
N SER A 335 4.17 -17.37 5.89
CA SER A 335 4.35 -18.60 5.11
C SER A 335 3.64 -19.78 5.79
N THR A 336 3.19 -20.75 5.00
CA THR A 336 2.68 -22.05 5.51
C THR A 336 3.72 -23.16 5.35
N ASP A 337 4.92 -22.84 4.85
CA ASP A 337 6.01 -23.79 4.67
C ASP A 337 7.00 -23.72 5.85
N PRO A 338 7.05 -24.75 6.72
CA PRO A 338 7.98 -24.79 7.83
C PRO A 338 9.44 -24.61 7.43
N GLU A 339 9.85 -25.10 6.25
CA GLU A 339 11.24 -24.99 5.80
C GLU A 339 11.64 -23.54 5.49
N ILE A 340 10.72 -22.77 4.90
CA ILE A 340 10.92 -21.33 4.69
C ILE A 340 10.99 -20.60 6.05
N ILE A 341 10.13 -20.98 6.99
CA ILE A 341 10.05 -20.36 8.31
C ILE A 341 11.33 -20.64 9.10
N ASP A 342 11.80 -21.89 9.14
CA ASP A 342 13.01 -22.27 9.85
C ASP A 342 14.26 -21.59 9.31
N ARG A 343 14.40 -21.46 7.98
CA ARG A 343 15.53 -20.69 7.39
C ARG A 343 15.57 -19.24 7.88
N ARG A 344 14.40 -18.60 8.04
CA ARG A 344 14.28 -17.23 8.57
C ARG A 344 14.67 -17.17 10.05
N LEU A 345 14.17 -18.13 10.83
CA LEU A 345 14.48 -18.23 12.25
C LEU A 345 15.96 -18.54 12.50
N ASP A 346 16.61 -19.32 11.64
CA ASP A 346 18.04 -19.64 11.73
C ASP A 346 18.91 -18.40 11.50
N ALA A 347 18.56 -17.58 10.51
CA ALA A 347 19.23 -16.30 10.28
C ALA A 347 19.15 -15.38 11.51
N ILE A 348 17.98 -15.32 12.16
CA ILE A 348 17.79 -14.54 13.40
C ILE A 348 18.62 -15.12 14.55
N GLY A 349 18.55 -16.44 14.77
CA GLY A 349 19.29 -17.12 15.84
C GLY A 349 20.81 -16.95 15.70
N PHE A 350 21.32 -17.05 14.48
CA PHE A 350 22.72 -16.79 14.17
C PHE A 350 23.14 -15.35 14.51
N LEU A 351 22.35 -14.35 14.13
CA LEU A 351 22.66 -12.94 14.42
C LEU A 351 22.46 -12.56 15.90
N ILE A 352 21.67 -13.30 16.67
CA ILE A 352 21.62 -13.20 18.14
C ILE A 352 22.92 -13.75 18.74
N ALA A 353 23.42 -14.88 18.24
CA ALA A 353 24.68 -15.48 18.70
C ALA A 353 25.92 -14.66 18.33
N GLU A 354 25.84 -13.85 17.27
CA GLU A 354 26.94 -13.01 16.74
C GLU A 354 26.65 -11.50 16.86
N PRO A 355 26.58 -10.92 18.08
CA PRO A 355 26.12 -9.55 18.30
C PRO A 355 27.02 -8.49 17.63
N ARG A 356 28.34 -8.72 17.60
CA ARG A 356 29.30 -7.81 16.92
C ARG A 356 29.09 -7.79 15.41
N LEU A 357 28.82 -8.95 14.81
CA LEU A 357 28.52 -9.04 13.39
C LEU A 357 27.19 -8.33 13.10
N ARG A 358 26.15 -8.59 13.90
CA ARG A 358 24.85 -7.92 13.78
C ARG A 358 24.98 -6.40 13.85
N GLU A 359 25.71 -5.85 14.82
CA GLU A 359 25.95 -4.41 14.94
C GLU A 359 26.70 -3.84 13.73
N ARG A 360 27.75 -4.52 13.27
CA ARG A 360 28.50 -4.13 12.07
C ARG A 360 27.61 -4.12 10.82
N LEU A 361 26.81 -5.16 10.62
CA LEU A 361 25.87 -5.27 9.50
C LEU A 361 24.86 -4.11 9.53
N ARG A 362 24.25 -3.84 10.68
CA ARG A 362 23.31 -2.73 10.85
C ARG A 362 23.95 -1.36 10.60
N ALA A 363 25.20 -1.17 11.02
CA ALA A 363 25.93 0.07 10.74
C ALA A 363 26.14 0.28 9.23
N ILE A 364 26.58 -0.75 8.50
CA ILE A 364 26.72 -0.71 7.04
C ILE A 364 25.36 -0.42 6.38
N LEU A 365 24.32 -1.17 6.75
CA LEU A 365 22.97 -1.05 6.20
C LEU A 365 22.35 0.33 6.45
N SER A 366 22.61 0.96 7.60
CA SER A 366 22.07 2.29 7.92
C SER A 366 22.54 3.40 6.97
N ALA A 367 23.68 3.19 6.30
CA ALA A 367 24.21 4.10 5.28
C ALA A 367 23.77 3.71 3.86
N ALA A 368 23.12 2.55 3.67
CA ALA A 368 22.72 2.04 2.37
C ALA A 368 21.42 2.69 1.89
N PRO A 369 21.42 3.42 0.77
CA PRO A 369 20.21 4.00 0.19
C PRO A 369 19.38 2.95 -0.55
N ASP A 370 18.16 3.32 -0.94
CA ASP A 370 17.24 2.47 -1.70
C ASP A 370 17.64 2.41 -3.19
N MET A 371 18.65 1.60 -3.52
CA MET A 371 19.16 1.49 -4.88
C MET A 371 18.17 0.84 -5.87
N ALA A 372 17.19 0.07 -5.39
CA ALA A 372 16.15 -0.49 -6.26
C ALA A 372 15.23 0.62 -6.82
N ARG A 373 14.82 1.57 -5.97
CA ARG A 373 14.05 2.75 -6.40
C ARG A 373 14.86 3.69 -7.29
N ALA A 374 16.13 3.89 -6.98
CA ALA A 374 17.03 4.68 -7.83
C ALA A 374 17.20 4.06 -9.23
N LEU A 375 17.40 2.74 -9.31
CA LEU A 375 17.49 1.99 -10.57
C LEU A 375 16.21 2.16 -11.41
N SER A 376 15.04 2.03 -10.81
CA SER A 376 13.77 2.18 -11.53
C SER A 376 13.59 3.59 -12.12
N ARG A 377 13.99 4.64 -11.38
CA ARG A 377 13.98 6.02 -11.89
C ARG A 377 14.96 6.22 -13.04
N LEU A 378 16.17 5.68 -12.94
CA LEU A 378 17.16 5.72 -14.01
C LEU A 378 16.67 5.00 -15.26
N ALA A 379 16.05 3.83 -15.11
CA ALA A 379 15.49 3.04 -16.21
C ALA A 379 14.33 3.73 -16.95
N LEU A 380 13.64 4.67 -16.30
CA LEU A 380 12.53 5.46 -16.85
C LEU A 380 12.95 6.88 -17.28
N ASN A 381 14.25 7.16 -17.36
CA ASN A 381 14.78 8.49 -17.69
C ASN A 381 14.33 9.62 -16.74
N ARG A 382 13.95 9.27 -15.51
CA ARG A 382 13.47 10.19 -14.45
C ARG A 382 14.48 10.39 -13.33
N GLY A 383 15.58 9.63 -13.34
CA GLY A 383 16.65 9.74 -12.36
C GLY A 383 17.58 10.93 -12.62
N GLY A 384 18.23 11.39 -11.56
CA GLY A 384 19.28 12.41 -11.59
C GLY A 384 20.63 11.90 -11.05
N PRO A 385 21.65 12.78 -10.92
CA PRO A 385 22.99 12.38 -10.48
C PRO A 385 23.01 11.74 -9.09
N ARG A 386 22.08 12.12 -8.21
CA ARG A 386 21.92 11.52 -6.88
C ARG A 386 21.41 10.08 -6.93
N ASP A 387 20.67 9.68 -7.97
CA ASP A 387 20.24 8.29 -8.15
C ASP A 387 21.43 7.39 -8.54
N LEU A 388 22.33 7.88 -9.40
CA LEU A 388 23.58 7.18 -9.70
C LEU A 388 24.44 7.01 -8.44
N ALA A 389 24.50 8.04 -7.59
CA ALA A 389 25.19 7.95 -6.31
C ALA A 389 24.50 6.99 -5.33
N ALA A 390 23.17 6.95 -5.31
CA ALA A 390 22.42 6.00 -4.50
C ALA A 390 22.74 4.56 -4.91
N VAL A 391 22.77 4.26 -6.22
CA VAL A 391 23.20 2.95 -6.71
C VAL A 391 24.64 2.65 -6.30
N ARG A 392 25.59 3.58 -6.51
CA ARG A 392 26.99 3.41 -6.08
C ARG A 392 27.10 3.04 -4.59
N LEU A 393 26.49 3.83 -3.71
CA LEU A 393 26.54 3.62 -2.26
C LEU A 393 25.87 2.30 -1.85
N GLY A 394 24.76 1.93 -2.51
CA GLY A 394 24.11 0.64 -2.29
C GLY A 394 24.98 -0.56 -2.69
N LEU A 395 25.73 -0.44 -3.79
CA LEU A 395 26.68 -1.48 -4.22
C LEU A 395 27.91 -1.56 -3.31
N GLU A 396 28.40 -0.44 -2.80
CA GLU A 396 29.46 -0.40 -1.78
C GLU A 396 29.00 -1.11 -0.49
N ALA A 397 27.79 -0.80 -0.01
CA ALA A 397 27.20 -1.49 1.13
C ALA A 397 27.00 -2.99 0.87
N ALA A 398 26.60 -3.37 -0.35
CA ALA A 398 26.50 -4.78 -0.74
C ALA A 398 27.83 -5.51 -0.64
N ALA A 399 28.92 -4.91 -1.13
CA ALA A 399 30.26 -5.48 -1.02
C ALA A 399 30.72 -5.60 0.44
N ASP A 400 30.46 -4.57 1.26
CA ASP A 400 30.84 -4.56 2.67
C ASP A 400 30.07 -5.61 3.50
N VAL A 401 28.77 -5.79 3.22
CA VAL A 401 27.96 -6.85 3.84
C VAL A 401 28.44 -8.23 3.39
N ALA A 402 28.70 -8.45 2.10
CA ALA A 402 29.24 -9.70 1.61
C ALA A 402 30.57 -10.05 2.28
N ALA A 403 31.48 -9.07 2.41
CA ALA A 403 32.75 -9.23 3.10
C ALA A 403 32.59 -9.51 4.60
N ALA A 404 31.59 -8.92 5.26
CA ALA A 404 31.29 -9.20 6.67
C ALA A 404 30.78 -10.63 6.87
N LEU A 405 30.03 -11.18 5.92
CA LEU A 405 29.49 -12.54 5.96
C LEU A 405 30.49 -13.62 5.47
N ALA A 406 31.49 -13.27 4.67
CA ALA A 406 32.45 -14.24 4.11
C ALA A 406 33.31 -14.96 5.16
N GLY A 407 33.50 -14.37 6.35
CA GLY A 407 34.34 -14.92 7.43
C GLY A 407 33.61 -15.88 8.37
N VAL A 408 32.33 -16.19 8.13
CA VAL A 408 31.48 -16.97 9.03
C VAL A 408 30.71 -18.04 8.28
N VAL A 409 30.32 -19.11 8.98
CA VAL A 409 29.43 -20.14 8.44
C VAL A 409 27.98 -19.65 8.64
N ALA A 410 27.49 -18.88 7.68
CA ALA A 410 26.15 -18.30 7.72
C ALA A 410 25.07 -19.36 7.42
N PRO A 411 23.89 -19.31 8.06
CA PRO A 411 22.73 -20.11 7.69
C PRO A 411 22.25 -19.82 6.26
N ASP A 412 21.51 -20.76 5.67
CA ASP A 412 21.07 -20.74 4.26
C ASP A 412 20.52 -19.40 3.77
N GLU A 413 19.65 -18.73 4.55
CA GLU A 413 19.07 -17.45 4.13
C GLU A 413 20.11 -16.32 4.02
N LEU A 414 21.07 -16.28 4.96
CA LEU A 414 22.17 -15.29 4.93
C LEU A 414 23.26 -15.69 3.93
N ALA A 415 23.51 -16.99 3.73
CA ALA A 415 24.44 -17.49 2.73
C ALA A 415 23.94 -17.18 1.31
N ALA A 416 22.67 -17.43 1.02
CA ALA A 416 22.05 -17.08 -0.26
C ALA A 416 22.01 -15.55 -0.49
N ALA A 417 21.82 -14.76 0.58
CA ALA A 417 21.96 -13.31 0.49
C ALA A 417 23.41 -12.90 0.16
N ALA A 418 24.40 -13.46 0.85
CA ALA A 418 25.82 -13.18 0.60
C ALA A 418 26.24 -13.53 -0.85
N GLU A 419 25.76 -14.65 -1.40
CA GLU A 419 26.01 -15.03 -2.79
C GLU A 419 25.49 -13.96 -3.78
N LYS A 420 24.24 -13.52 -3.60
CA LYS A 420 23.64 -12.47 -4.45
C LYS A 420 24.36 -11.13 -4.33
N LEU A 421 24.83 -10.78 -3.13
CA LEU A 421 25.62 -9.57 -2.91
C LEU A 421 27.00 -9.66 -3.60
N GLY A 422 27.62 -10.85 -3.60
CA GLY A 422 28.89 -11.12 -4.28
C GLY A 422 28.78 -11.20 -5.81
N ALA A 423 27.58 -11.43 -6.36
CA ALA A 423 27.33 -11.54 -7.80
C ALA A 423 27.23 -10.18 -8.53
N VAL A 424 27.30 -9.07 -7.81
CA VAL A 424 27.31 -7.72 -8.40
C VAL A 424 28.57 -7.51 -9.25
N PRO A 425 28.47 -6.88 -10.45
CA PRO A 425 29.64 -6.62 -11.28
C PRO A 425 30.77 -5.88 -10.54
N ALA A 426 31.91 -6.55 -10.41
CA ALA A 426 33.13 -6.05 -9.76
C ALA A 426 33.77 -4.92 -10.59
N GLY A 427 33.22 -3.71 -10.48
CA GLY A 427 33.70 -2.54 -11.21
C GLY A 427 32.67 -1.43 -11.34
N LEU A 428 31.37 -1.74 -11.25
CA LEU A 428 30.31 -0.74 -11.42
C LEU A 428 30.36 0.34 -10.33
N ALA A 429 30.53 -0.06 -9.07
CA ALA A 429 30.71 0.90 -7.96
C ALA A 429 31.96 1.77 -8.16
N ALA A 430 33.08 1.17 -8.57
CA ALA A 430 34.33 1.89 -8.82
C ALA A 430 34.24 2.86 -10.01
N LEU A 431 33.52 2.47 -11.08
CA LEU A 431 33.23 3.32 -12.23
C LEU A 431 32.46 4.56 -11.79
N LEU A 432 31.36 4.37 -11.05
CA LEU A 432 30.55 5.47 -10.53
C LEU A 432 31.35 6.35 -9.56
N ALA A 433 32.18 5.77 -8.69
CA ALA A 433 33.04 6.53 -7.78
C ALA A 433 34.05 7.41 -8.53
N GLY A 434 34.67 6.88 -9.58
CA GLY A 434 35.61 7.61 -10.44
C GLY A 434 34.94 8.66 -11.33
N ALA A 435 33.67 8.49 -11.67
CA ALA A 435 32.94 9.36 -12.58
C ALA A 435 32.16 10.49 -11.90
N LEU A 436 31.55 10.23 -10.73
CA LEU A 436 30.70 11.19 -10.03
C LEU A 436 31.53 12.11 -9.14
N ALA A 437 31.19 13.40 -9.12
CA ALA A 437 31.75 14.38 -8.19
C ALA A 437 31.29 14.12 -6.74
N ASP A 438 31.95 14.76 -5.77
CA ASP A 438 31.64 14.57 -4.34
C ASP A 438 30.34 15.30 -3.94
N GLU A 439 30.09 16.48 -4.51
CA GLU A 439 28.85 17.23 -4.35
C GLU A 439 27.97 17.11 -5.60
N LEU A 440 26.77 16.56 -5.43
CA LEU A 440 25.87 16.27 -6.55
C LEU A 440 24.61 17.14 -6.52
N PRO A 441 24.27 17.83 -7.63
CA PRO A 441 23.01 18.53 -7.77
C PRO A 441 21.85 17.53 -7.79
N LEU A 442 20.64 18.03 -7.49
CA LEU A 442 19.43 17.22 -7.60
C LEU A 442 19.11 16.92 -9.07
N LEU A 443 19.16 17.95 -9.92
CA LEU A 443 18.75 17.87 -11.32
C LEU A 443 19.98 17.79 -12.23
N LYS A 444 19.96 16.86 -13.20
CA LYS A 444 21.03 16.73 -14.19
C LYS A 444 21.22 17.97 -15.07
N ARG A 445 20.18 18.80 -15.23
CA ARG A 445 20.26 20.06 -16.01
C ARG A 445 21.15 21.13 -15.37
N ASP A 446 21.46 21.00 -14.08
CA ASP A 446 22.23 22.02 -13.36
C ASP A 446 23.76 21.83 -13.53
N GLY A 447 24.19 20.67 -14.05
CA GLY A 447 25.61 20.33 -14.27
C GLY A 447 26.44 20.26 -12.97
N GLY A 448 27.75 20.08 -13.12
CA GLY A 448 28.70 19.99 -12.00
C GLY A 448 28.78 18.62 -11.32
N PHE A 449 28.22 17.56 -11.91
CA PHE A 449 28.16 16.23 -11.28
C PHE A 449 29.22 15.24 -11.78
N VAL A 450 29.91 15.56 -12.89
CA VAL A 450 31.02 14.74 -13.38
C VAL A 450 32.34 15.18 -12.72
N ARG A 451 33.09 14.22 -12.17
CA ARG A 451 34.37 14.40 -11.51
C ARG A 451 35.42 14.94 -12.48
N ARG A 452 36.23 15.89 -12.01
CA ARG A 452 37.39 16.41 -12.76
C ARG A 452 38.37 15.26 -13.05
N GLY A 453 38.90 15.19 -14.26
CA GLY A 453 39.80 14.13 -14.71
C GLY A 453 39.08 12.89 -15.27
N HIS A 454 37.75 12.81 -15.18
CA HIS A 454 36.99 11.71 -15.78
C HIS A 454 36.87 11.86 -17.31
N LEU A 455 36.61 13.08 -17.79
CA LEU A 455 36.44 13.41 -19.20
C LEU A 455 37.29 14.63 -19.59
N ALA A 456 38.34 14.40 -20.39
CA ALA A 456 39.27 15.45 -20.80
C ALA A 456 38.58 16.60 -21.56
N ALA A 457 37.64 16.29 -22.45
CA ALA A 457 36.89 17.30 -23.21
C ALA A 457 36.02 18.20 -22.31
N LEU A 458 35.48 17.64 -21.22
CA LEU A 458 34.71 18.40 -20.23
C LEU A 458 35.63 19.31 -19.41
N ASP A 459 36.79 18.81 -19.01
CA ASP A 459 37.79 19.59 -18.28
C ASP A 459 38.29 20.79 -19.12
N GLU A 460 38.50 20.59 -20.42
CA GLU A 460 38.85 21.67 -21.35
C GLU A 460 37.73 22.74 -21.44
N ALA A 461 36.48 22.31 -21.60
CA ALA A 461 35.33 23.23 -21.66
C ALA A 461 35.16 24.03 -20.34
N ARG A 462 35.34 23.37 -19.19
CA ARG A 462 35.32 24.01 -17.86
C ARG A 462 36.49 24.98 -17.68
N ALA A 463 37.69 24.61 -18.14
CA ALA A 463 38.86 25.47 -18.08
C ALA A 463 38.67 26.75 -18.91
N LEU A 464 38.11 26.65 -20.12
CA LEU A 464 37.81 27.80 -20.97
C LEU A 464 36.83 28.77 -20.30
N ARG A 465 35.80 28.24 -19.63
CA ARG A 465 34.85 29.04 -18.84
C ARG A 465 35.53 29.75 -17.67
N ASP A 466 36.38 29.05 -16.93
CA ASP A 466 37.04 29.58 -15.74
C ASP A 466 38.15 30.60 -16.09
N GLU A 467 38.88 30.37 -17.18
CA GLU A 467 39.86 31.32 -17.74
C GLU A 467 39.16 32.60 -18.22
N SER A 468 38.01 32.48 -18.86
CA SER A 468 37.22 33.63 -19.30
C SER A 468 36.75 34.52 -18.13
N ARG A 469 36.51 33.96 -16.93
CA ARG A 469 36.24 34.77 -15.71
C ARG A 469 37.45 35.60 -15.27
N ARG A 470 38.67 35.10 -15.46
CA ARG A 470 39.90 35.89 -15.20
C ARG A 470 40.03 37.03 -16.20
N VAL A 471 39.67 36.78 -17.46
CA VAL A 471 39.64 37.81 -18.51
C VAL A 471 38.62 38.91 -18.17
N ILE A 472 37.44 38.58 -17.61
CA ILE A 472 36.47 39.58 -17.13
C ILE A 472 37.07 40.46 -16.02
N ALA A 473 37.81 39.88 -15.08
CA ALA A 473 38.45 40.66 -14.02
C ALA A 473 39.50 41.64 -14.59
N GLY A 474 40.27 41.22 -15.61
CA GLY A 474 41.19 42.08 -16.36
C GLY A 474 40.45 43.21 -17.09
N LEU A 475 39.41 42.88 -17.86
CA LEU A 475 38.57 43.85 -18.56
C LEU A 475 37.94 44.88 -17.62
N GLN A 476 37.53 44.48 -16.42
CA GLN A 476 37.01 45.42 -15.43
C GLN A 476 38.08 46.43 -15.00
N ALA A 477 39.31 45.97 -14.75
CA ALA A 477 40.43 46.85 -14.39
C ALA A 477 40.75 47.82 -15.53
N ASP A 478 40.85 47.30 -16.76
CA ASP A 478 41.10 48.10 -17.96
C ASP A 478 40.00 49.16 -18.16
N TYR A 479 38.74 48.79 -17.99
CA TYR A 479 37.61 49.72 -18.11
C TYR A 479 37.57 50.75 -16.98
N ALA A 480 37.95 50.37 -15.76
CA ALA A 480 38.04 51.31 -14.65
C ALA A 480 39.17 52.34 -14.86
N GLU A 481 40.27 51.94 -15.48
CA GLU A 481 41.38 52.83 -15.85
C GLU A 481 41.01 53.73 -17.05
N ASP A 482 40.49 53.15 -18.13
CA ASP A 482 40.06 53.84 -19.37
C ASP A 482 39.02 54.93 -19.09
N THR A 483 38.07 54.66 -18.20
CA THR A 483 36.99 55.61 -17.86
C THR A 483 37.33 56.54 -16.69
N GLY A 484 38.40 56.23 -15.94
CA GLY A 484 38.73 56.88 -14.66
C GLY A 484 37.74 56.58 -13.52
N VAL A 485 36.82 55.62 -13.69
CA VAL A 485 35.79 55.27 -12.72
C VAL A 485 36.19 54.01 -11.94
N LYS A 486 36.92 54.19 -10.83
CA LYS A 486 37.36 53.07 -9.97
C LYS A 486 36.22 52.21 -9.38
N ALA A 487 35.02 52.78 -9.27
CA ALA A 487 33.84 52.09 -8.74
C ALA A 487 33.10 51.24 -9.79
N LEU A 488 33.54 51.25 -11.05
CA LEU A 488 32.96 50.46 -12.15
C LEU A 488 33.03 48.97 -11.81
N LYS A 489 31.91 48.27 -11.97
CA LYS A 489 31.86 46.81 -11.80
C LYS A 489 31.26 46.14 -13.02
N ILE A 490 31.86 45.03 -13.44
CA ILE A 490 31.20 44.10 -14.36
C ILE A 490 30.37 43.13 -13.51
N LYS A 491 29.08 43.07 -13.77
CA LYS A 491 28.12 42.20 -13.09
C LYS A 491 27.43 41.29 -14.11
N HIS A 492 26.82 40.22 -13.63
CA HIS A 492 26.03 39.30 -14.44
C HIS A 492 24.60 39.22 -13.92
N ASN A 493 23.61 39.18 -14.81
CA ASN A 493 22.26 38.73 -14.47
C ASN A 493 21.64 37.94 -15.64
N ASN A 494 20.56 37.20 -15.38
CA ASN A 494 19.97 36.28 -16.36
C ASN A 494 19.23 36.97 -17.53
N VAL A 495 19.00 38.29 -17.46
CA VAL A 495 18.23 39.04 -18.47
C VAL A 495 19.14 39.82 -19.41
N LEU A 496 20.20 40.44 -18.88
CA LEU A 496 21.13 41.30 -19.60
C LEU A 496 22.50 40.65 -19.83
N GLY A 497 22.76 39.48 -19.25
CA GLY A 497 24.07 38.84 -19.33
C GLY A 497 25.11 39.59 -18.52
N TYR A 498 26.34 39.67 -19.05
CA TYR A 498 27.41 40.48 -18.45
C TYR A 498 27.28 41.94 -18.86
N PHE A 499 27.26 42.84 -17.87
CA PHE A 499 27.16 44.26 -18.08
C PHE A 499 28.06 45.04 -17.15
N ILE A 500 28.46 46.22 -17.60
CA ILE A 500 29.19 47.22 -16.84
C ILE A 500 28.16 48.06 -16.08
N GLU A 501 28.31 48.18 -14.77
CA GLU A 501 27.47 49.02 -13.92
C GLU A 501 28.30 50.16 -13.32
N VAL A 502 27.79 51.39 -13.49
CA VAL A 502 28.36 52.61 -12.91
C VAL A 502 27.26 53.46 -12.27
N ALA A 503 27.62 54.34 -11.34
CA ALA A 503 26.69 55.33 -10.79
C ALA A 503 26.19 56.27 -11.90
N GLN A 504 24.96 56.76 -11.76
CA GLN A 504 24.28 57.55 -12.81
C GLN A 504 25.11 58.75 -13.30
N ALA A 505 25.73 59.50 -12.39
CA ALA A 505 26.57 60.66 -12.73
C ALA A 505 27.78 60.28 -13.61
N HIS A 506 28.33 59.08 -13.46
CA HIS A 506 29.41 58.57 -14.30
C HIS A 506 28.89 57.97 -15.61
N GLY A 507 27.68 57.42 -15.61
CA GLY A 507 27.03 56.87 -16.79
C GLY A 507 26.72 57.92 -17.86
N GLU A 508 26.31 59.14 -17.47
CA GLU A 508 26.08 60.24 -18.41
C GLU A 508 27.35 60.63 -19.19
N ARG A 509 28.53 60.53 -18.54
CA ARG A 509 29.82 60.76 -19.20
C ARG A 509 30.15 59.68 -20.23
N LEU A 510 29.81 58.42 -19.95
CA LEU A 510 30.05 57.29 -20.88
C LEU A 510 29.17 57.35 -22.14
N ILE A 511 28.14 58.20 -22.17
CA ILE A 511 27.29 58.46 -23.34
C ILE A 511 27.83 59.63 -24.19
N SER A 512 28.74 60.44 -23.63
CA SER A 512 29.30 61.60 -24.33
C SER A 512 30.14 61.20 -25.56
N ALA A 513 30.41 62.17 -26.44
CA ALA A 513 31.15 61.95 -27.68
C ALA A 513 32.56 61.34 -27.48
N GLU A 514 33.16 61.49 -26.30
CA GLU A 514 34.46 60.92 -25.92
C GLU A 514 34.44 59.37 -25.90
N PHE A 515 33.33 58.78 -25.45
CA PHE A 515 33.17 57.33 -25.25
C PHE A 515 32.11 56.69 -26.17
N ALA A 516 31.45 57.52 -26.99
CA ALA A 516 30.39 57.12 -27.91
C ALA A 516 30.85 56.00 -28.85
N GLY A 517 30.12 54.89 -28.86
CA GLY A 517 30.39 53.71 -29.71
C GLY A 517 31.18 52.59 -29.03
N ARG A 518 31.94 52.86 -27.96
CA ARG A 518 32.67 51.81 -27.20
C ARG A 518 31.83 51.24 -26.07
N TYR A 519 31.16 52.10 -25.30
CA TYR A 519 30.24 51.70 -24.23
C TYR A 519 28.79 51.85 -24.73
N ILE A 520 28.12 50.71 -24.93
CA ILE A 520 26.77 50.64 -25.49
C ILE A 520 25.78 50.59 -24.33
N HIS A 521 24.93 51.61 -24.20
CA HIS A 521 23.92 51.67 -23.14
C HIS A 521 22.89 50.55 -23.28
N ARG A 522 22.57 49.89 -22.16
CA ARG A 522 21.60 48.78 -22.09
C ARG A 522 20.38 49.12 -21.24
N GLN A 523 20.59 49.74 -20.08
CA GLN A 523 19.52 50.01 -19.13
C GLN A 523 19.89 51.16 -18.18
N THR A 524 18.92 51.99 -17.82
CA THR A 524 19.03 52.98 -16.74
C THR A 524 18.22 52.49 -15.54
N MET A 525 18.80 52.53 -14.35
CA MET A 525 18.15 52.20 -13.07
C MET A 525 18.16 53.41 -12.13
N ALA A 526 17.42 53.33 -11.03
CA ALA A 526 17.50 54.32 -9.96
C ALA A 526 18.94 54.37 -9.39
N GLY A 527 19.69 55.42 -9.72
CA GLY A 527 21.05 55.66 -9.23
C GLY A 527 22.19 54.97 -9.99
N ALA A 528 21.91 54.14 -11.00
CA ALA A 528 22.94 53.43 -11.76
C ALA A 528 22.60 53.30 -13.25
N MET A 529 23.62 53.20 -14.10
CA MET A 529 23.49 52.96 -15.53
C MET A 529 24.28 51.73 -15.93
N ARG A 530 23.71 50.94 -16.85
CA ARG A 530 24.28 49.68 -17.34
C ARG A 530 24.68 49.79 -18.80
N PHE A 531 25.89 49.34 -19.10
CA PHE A 531 26.50 49.36 -20.42
C PHE A 531 27.04 47.97 -20.81
N THR A 532 27.28 47.74 -22.09
CA THR A 532 28.05 46.62 -22.61
C THR A 532 29.12 47.13 -23.57
N THR A 533 30.05 46.29 -24.00
CA THR A 533 31.04 46.59 -25.05
C THR A 533 31.05 45.42 -26.03
N THR A 534 31.61 45.61 -27.23
CA THR A 534 31.78 44.50 -28.20
C THR A 534 32.62 43.37 -27.61
N ALA A 535 33.75 43.70 -26.96
CA ALA A 535 34.62 42.72 -26.31
C ALA A 535 33.90 41.96 -25.18
N LEU A 536 33.08 42.64 -24.36
CA LEU A 536 32.32 41.99 -23.30
C LEU A 536 31.23 41.07 -23.87
N ALA A 537 30.55 41.51 -24.93
CA ALA A 537 29.53 40.70 -25.60
C ALA A 537 30.12 39.46 -26.31
N GLU A 538 31.27 39.59 -26.96
CA GLU A 538 31.98 38.45 -27.56
C GLU A 538 32.46 37.45 -26.49
N LEU A 539 32.98 37.95 -25.37
CA LEU A 539 33.40 37.10 -24.26
C LEU A 539 32.20 36.41 -23.61
N GLU A 540 31.08 37.10 -23.43
CA GLU A 540 29.82 36.51 -22.97
C GLU A 540 29.36 35.37 -23.87
N ALA A 541 29.36 35.58 -25.20
CA ALA A 541 28.99 34.53 -26.16
C ALA A 541 29.91 33.30 -26.07
N LYS A 542 31.23 33.52 -25.90
CA LYS A 542 32.20 32.42 -25.69
C LYS A 542 31.97 31.68 -24.37
N ILE A 543 31.70 32.40 -23.28
CA ILE A 543 31.42 31.81 -21.96
C ILE A 543 30.13 30.98 -22.01
N ALA A 544 29.07 31.53 -22.61
CA ALA A 544 27.80 30.84 -22.77
C ALA A 544 27.99 29.56 -23.59
N SER A 545 28.65 29.65 -24.75
CA SER A 545 28.92 28.47 -25.60
C SER A 545 29.78 27.41 -24.90
N ALA A 546 30.79 27.81 -24.11
CA ALA A 546 31.59 26.88 -23.32
C ALA A 546 30.77 26.22 -22.19
N GLY A 547 29.87 26.98 -21.56
CA GLY A 547 28.93 26.49 -20.56
C GLY A 547 27.95 25.46 -21.13
N ASP A 548 27.33 25.78 -22.27
CA ASP A 548 26.40 24.88 -22.97
C ASP A 548 27.10 23.59 -23.42
N ARG A 549 28.33 23.71 -23.96
CA ARG A 549 29.14 22.54 -24.33
C ARG A 549 29.51 21.68 -23.12
N ALA A 550 29.89 22.30 -22.00
CA ALA A 550 30.19 21.56 -20.78
C ALA A 550 28.95 20.81 -20.26
N LEU A 551 27.79 21.46 -20.24
CA LEU A 551 26.54 20.83 -19.83
C LEU A 551 26.16 19.67 -20.77
N ALA A 552 26.29 19.84 -22.09
CA ALA A 552 26.03 18.77 -23.06
C ALA A 552 26.91 17.55 -22.82
N LEU A 553 28.23 17.75 -22.61
CA LEU A 553 29.17 16.66 -22.31
C LEU A 553 28.85 15.97 -20.97
N GLU A 554 28.41 16.72 -19.97
CA GLU A 554 27.97 16.13 -18.69
C GLU A 554 26.70 15.30 -18.85
N LEU A 555 25.74 15.76 -19.65
CA LEU A 555 24.52 15.01 -19.94
C LEU A 555 24.85 13.71 -20.72
N GLU A 556 25.75 13.77 -21.70
CA GLU A 556 26.24 12.57 -22.40
C GLU A 556 26.89 11.57 -21.43
N ALA A 557 27.73 12.06 -20.51
CA ALA A 557 28.34 11.23 -19.48
C ALA A 557 27.29 10.60 -18.55
N PHE A 558 26.28 11.37 -18.16
CA PHE A 558 25.17 10.86 -17.35
C PHE A 558 24.44 9.71 -18.05
N GLU A 559 24.06 9.89 -19.31
CA GLU A 559 23.33 8.87 -20.07
C GLU A 559 24.17 7.58 -20.23
N ALA A 560 25.49 7.71 -20.44
CA ALA A 560 26.39 6.56 -20.50
C ALA A 560 26.45 5.81 -19.14
N LEU A 561 26.61 6.53 -18.02
CA LEU A 561 26.65 5.92 -16.69
C LEU A 561 25.31 5.27 -16.31
N ALA A 562 24.19 5.93 -16.64
CA ALA A 562 22.86 5.39 -16.42
C ALA A 562 22.63 4.11 -17.23
N ALA A 563 23.09 4.06 -18.49
CA ALA A 563 23.00 2.87 -19.32
C ALA A 563 23.76 1.67 -18.72
N GLU A 564 24.97 1.87 -18.17
CA GLU A 564 25.74 0.83 -17.48
C GLU A 564 24.99 0.30 -16.23
N VAL A 565 24.42 1.20 -15.43
CA VAL A 565 23.61 0.83 -14.26
C VAL A 565 22.36 0.03 -14.67
N VAL A 566 21.66 0.48 -15.71
CA VAL A 566 20.45 -0.19 -16.22
C VAL A 566 20.78 -1.55 -16.82
N ALA A 567 21.92 -1.70 -17.49
CA ALA A 567 22.39 -2.99 -18.01
C ALA A 567 22.69 -4.00 -16.88
N ALA A 568 23.19 -3.53 -15.73
CA ALA A 568 23.40 -4.34 -14.54
C ALA A 568 22.14 -4.50 -13.65
N GLY A 569 20.97 -4.09 -14.12
CA GLY A 569 19.77 -3.91 -13.29
C GLY A 569 19.31 -5.16 -12.52
N ASP A 570 19.42 -6.35 -13.10
CA ASP A 570 19.04 -7.61 -12.42
C ASP A 570 19.94 -7.90 -11.20
N ALA A 571 21.25 -7.72 -11.35
CA ALA A 571 22.21 -7.89 -10.26
C ALA A 571 21.99 -6.83 -9.16
N VAL A 572 21.72 -5.58 -9.54
CA VAL A 572 21.42 -4.49 -8.60
C VAL A 572 20.14 -4.79 -7.80
N ARG A 573 19.07 -5.27 -8.45
CA ARG A 573 17.83 -5.68 -7.77
C ARG A 573 18.06 -6.86 -6.84
N ALA A 574 18.78 -7.89 -7.30
CA ALA A 574 19.09 -9.06 -6.49
C ALA A 574 19.89 -8.69 -5.23
N ALA A 575 20.87 -7.79 -5.37
CA ALA A 575 21.62 -7.24 -4.25
C ALA A 575 20.74 -6.43 -3.30
N ALA A 576 19.81 -5.61 -3.81
CA ALA A 576 18.90 -4.82 -2.96
C ALA A 576 17.98 -5.73 -2.14
N ALA A 577 17.43 -6.79 -2.74
CA ALA A 577 16.63 -7.79 -2.05
C ALA A 577 17.44 -8.57 -1.00
N ALA A 578 18.70 -8.87 -1.30
CA ALA A 578 19.62 -9.52 -0.36
C ALA A 578 19.96 -8.61 0.84
N LEU A 579 20.24 -7.32 0.61
CA LEU A 579 20.42 -6.34 1.69
C LEU A 579 19.17 -6.23 2.58
N ALA A 580 17.98 -6.18 1.97
CA ALA A 580 16.72 -6.18 2.72
C ALA A 580 16.55 -7.44 3.59
N THR A 581 16.95 -8.60 3.08
CA THR A 581 16.92 -9.88 3.82
C THR A 581 17.81 -9.83 5.04
N VAL A 582 19.05 -9.34 4.88
CA VAL A 582 20.01 -9.18 6.00
C VAL A 582 19.49 -8.15 7.01
N ASP A 583 18.91 -7.03 6.56
CA ASP A 583 18.32 -6.01 7.45
C ASP A 583 17.17 -6.56 8.29
N VAL A 584 16.22 -7.29 7.68
CA VAL A 584 15.11 -7.92 8.40
C VAL A 584 15.61 -8.91 9.45
N ALA A 585 16.56 -9.78 9.09
CA ALA A 585 17.12 -10.74 10.04
C ALA A 585 17.82 -10.02 11.21
N ALA A 586 18.63 -9.00 10.93
CA ALA A 586 19.33 -8.22 11.95
C ALA A 586 18.37 -7.39 12.83
N ALA A 587 17.31 -6.86 12.24
CA ALA A 587 16.26 -6.12 12.94
C ALA A 587 15.47 -7.01 13.91
N LEU A 588 15.04 -8.19 13.45
CA LEU A 588 14.30 -9.14 14.27
C LEU A 588 15.19 -9.79 15.34
N ALA A 589 16.48 -10.01 15.06
CA ALA A 589 17.46 -10.42 16.07
C ALA A 589 17.64 -9.37 17.18
N THR A 590 17.70 -8.09 16.80
CA THR A 590 17.77 -6.98 17.77
C THR A 590 16.49 -6.90 18.61
N LEU A 591 15.32 -7.01 17.96
CA LEU A 591 14.03 -7.02 18.65
C LEU A 591 13.93 -8.18 19.63
N ALA A 592 14.33 -9.38 19.21
CA ALA A 592 14.22 -10.58 20.02
C ALA A 592 15.10 -10.52 21.27
N GLU A 593 16.32 -10.02 21.15
CA GLU A 593 17.22 -9.87 22.30
C GLU A 593 16.69 -8.80 23.28
N VAL A 594 16.27 -7.63 22.79
CA VAL A 594 15.76 -6.54 23.64
C VAL A 594 14.44 -6.92 24.32
N GLY A 595 13.54 -7.59 23.60
CA GLY A 595 12.22 -7.99 24.12
C GLY A 595 12.21 -9.31 24.89
N GLY A 596 13.35 -10.03 24.95
CA GLY A 596 13.40 -11.39 25.48
C GLY A 596 12.41 -12.31 24.78
N TRP A 597 12.41 -12.31 23.44
CA TRP A 597 11.55 -13.17 22.63
C TRP A 597 12.23 -14.53 22.39
N CYS A 598 11.44 -15.59 22.29
CA CYS A 598 11.96 -16.94 22.05
C CYS A 598 11.82 -17.35 20.59
N ARG A 599 12.66 -18.30 20.18
CA ARG A 599 12.50 -18.99 18.90
C ARG A 599 11.27 -19.91 19.00
N PRO A 600 10.26 -19.78 18.14
CA PRO A 600 9.18 -20.76 18.05
C PRO A 600 9.63 -22.03 17.31
N GLU A 601 9.08 -23.17 17.70
CA GLU A 601 9.10 -24.39 16.90
C GLU A 601 7.88 -24.40 15.98
N VAL A 602 8.10 -24.41 14.66
CA VAL A 602 7.00 -24.43 13.67
C VAL A 602 7.07 -25.70 12.84
N ASP A 603 6.00 -26.51 12.89
CA ASP A 603 5.96 -27.82 12.22
C ASP A 603 4.61 -28.06 11.50
N ARG A 604 4.41 -29.25 10.92
CA ARG A 604 3.15 -29.61 10.24
C ARG A 604 2.11 -30.24 11.18
N SER A 605 2.33 -30.25 12.49
CA SER A 605 1.38 -30.78 13.47
C SER A 605 0.16 -29.87 13.64
N LEU A 606 -0.71 -30.19 14.60
CA LEU A 606 -1.80 -29.34 15.07
C LEU A 606 -1.50 -28.69 16.43
N ALA A 607 -0.23 -28.71 16.86
CA ALA A 607 0.17 -28.10 18.12
C ALA A 607 -0.11 -26.60 18.13
N PHE A 608 -0.43 -26.05 19.30
CA PHE A 608 -0.43 -24.62 19.56
C PHE A 608 -0.20 -24.45 21.05
N ALA A 609 1.06 -24.50 21.47
CA ALA A 609 1.45 -24.36 22.86
C ALA A 609 2.33 -23.11 23.01
N VAL A 610 1.88 -22.14 23.79
CA VAL A 610 2.57 -20.88 24.07
C VAL A 610 2.72 -20.75 25.58
N GLU A 611 3.96 -20.67 26.05
CA GLU A 611 4.28 -20.46 27.47
C GLU A 611 4.69 -19.00 27.70
N GLY A 612 4.04 -18.33 28.65
CA GLY A 612 4.32 -16.95 29.01
C GLY A 612 4.18 -15.98 27.82
N GLY A 613 3.16 -16.16 26.99
CA GLY A 613 2.89 -15.29 25.85
C GLY A 613 2.53 -13.88 26.28
N ARG A 614 2.95 -12.89 25.49
CA ARG A 614 2.73 -11.46 25.71
C ARG A 614 2.23 -10.78 24.44
N HIS A 615 1.40 -9.75 24.58
CA HIS A 615 0.90 -9.02 23.43
C HIS A 615 1.94 -7.99 22.96
N PRO A 616 2.53 -8.11 21.75
CA PRO A 616 3.70 -7.33 21.36
C PRO A 616 3.45 -5.80 21.35
N VAL A 617 2.26 -5.37 20.88
CA VAL A 617 1.88 -3.94 20.85
C VAL A 617 1.60 -3.37 22.23
N VAL A 618 0.76 -4.04 23.03
CA VAL A 618 0.39 -3.58 24.37
C VAL A 618 1.58 -3.60 25.33
N GLU A 619 2.43 -4.63 25.27
CA GLU A 619 3.69 -4.69 26.04
C GLU A 619 4.58 -3.49 25.75
N ALA A 620 4.78 -3.16 24.46
CA ALA A 620 5.58 -2.01 24.05
C ALA A 620 4.96 -0.66 24.48
N ALA A 621 3.63 -0.53 24.40
CA ALA A 621 2.92 0.68 24.82
C ALA A 621 3.06 0.92 26.34
N LEU A 622 2.84 -0.11 27.16
CA LEU A 622 2.99 -0.03 28.62
C LEU A 622 4.43 0.32 29.02
N ALA A 623 5.42 -0.27 28.36
CA ALA A 623 6.83 0.03 28.61
C ALA A 623 7.18 1.49 28.26
N ALA A 624 6.62 2.04 27.18
CA ALA A 624 6.85 3.43 26.77
C ALA A 624 6.21 4.45 27.72
N GLU A 625 5.08 4.11 28.34
CA GLU A 625 4.37 4.96 29.30
C GLU A 625 4.98 4.88 30.72
N GLY A 626 5.97 4.02 30.95
CA GLY A 626 6.52 3.76 32.29
C GLY A 626 5.50 3.11 33.23
N GLY A 627 4.51 2.40 32.67
CA GLY A 627 3.43 1.74 33.39
C GLY A 627 3.84 0.42 34.05
N GLU A 628 2.84 -0.33 34.53
CA GLU A 628 3.04 -1.67 35.08
C GLU A 628 3.49 -2.67 34.00
N ALA A 629 4.25 -3.69 34.42
CA ALA A 629 4.71 -4.74 33.51
C ALA A 629 3.53 -5.55 32.95
N PHE A 630 3.62 -5.93 31.67
CA PHE A 630 2.61 -6.77 31.04
C PHE A 630 2.57 -8.18 31.68
N VAL A 631 1.37 -8.67 32.00
CA VAL A 631 1.17 -10.00 32.60
C VAL A 631 1.18 -11.07 31.51
N ALA A 632 2.19 -11.93 31.52
CA ALA A 632 2.34 -13.02 30.59
C ALA A 632 1.34 -14.16 30.87
N ASN A 633 0.84 -14.82 29.82
CA ASN A 633 -0.17 -15.86 29.91
C ASN A 633 0.14 -17.08 29.03
N ASP A 634 -0.13 -18.27 29.57
CA ASP A 634 -0.01 -19.52 28.84
C ASP A 634 -1.24 -19.77 27.95
N CYS A 635 -1.06 -20.51 26.85
CA CYS A 635 -2.15 -20.92 25.96
C CYS A 635 -1.79 -22.25 25.30
N ASP A 636 -2.57 -23.30 25.51
CA ASP A 636 -2.40 -24.58 24.85
C ASP A 636 -3.68 -25.02 24.13
N LEU A 637 -3.69 -24.89 22.80
CA LEU A 637 -4.76 -25.36 21.91
C LEU A 637 -4.37 -26.65 21.17
N SER A 638 -3.28 -27.30 21.58
CA SER A 638 -2.86 -28.59 21.01
C SER A 638 -3.93 -29.66 21.25
N ALA A 639 -3.96 -30.68 20.39
CA ALA A 639 -4.92 -31.76 20.52
C ALA A 639 -4.83 -32.45 21.90
N PRO A 640 -5.96 -32.71 22.59
CA PRO A 640 -5.96 -33.52 23.80
C PRO A 640 -5.46 -34.94 23.56
N ASP A 641 -5.04 -35.63 24.63
CA ASP A 641 -4.61 -37.02 24.54
C ASP A 641 -5.74 -37.91 23.98
N GLY A 642 -5.45 -38.62 22.87
CA GLY A 642 -6.40 -39.50 22.20
C GLY A 642 -7.31 -38.81 21.16
N GLU A 643 -7.18 -37.50 20.95
CA GLU A 643 -7.92 -36.73 19.96
C GLU A 643 -7.02 -36.34 18.76
N GLU A 644 -7.64 -36.20 17.58
CA GLU A 644 -6.93 -35.84 16.33
C GLU A 644 -7.11 -34.36 15.93
N ALA A 645 -7.71 -33.53 16.80
CA ALA A 645 -8.01 -32.14 16.52
C ALA A 645 -7.70 -31.23 17.73
N GLY A 646 -7.38 -29.96 17.46
CA GLY A 646 -7.00 -28.99 18.50
C GLY A 646 -8.13 -28.64 19.48
N ARG A 647 -7.77 -28.00 20.61
CA ARG A 647 -8.74 -27.57 21.64
C ARG A 647 -9.49 -26.31 21.22
N LEU A 648 -10.66 -26.13 21.85
CA LEU A 648 -11.42 -24.90 21.88
C LEU A 648 -11.49 -24.41 23.32
N TRP A 649 -10.96 -23.22 23.60
CA TRP A 649 -11.07 -22.62 24.93
C TRP A 649 -12.25 -21.65 25.01
N LEU A 650 -13.14 -21.88 25.96
CA LEU A 650 -14.20 -20.96 26.36
C LEU A 650 -13.69 -20.04 27.46
N ILE A 651 -13.50 -18.77 27.13
CA ILE A 651 -12.92 -17.77 28.02
C ILE A 651 -14.03 -16.90 28.62
N THR A 652 -14.19 -16.99 29.93
CA THR A 652 -15.17 -16.20 30.70
C THR A 652 -14.48 -15.17 31.59
N GLY A 653 -15.20 -14.12 31.96
CA GLY A 653 -14.71 -13.13 32.92
C GLY A 653 -15.24 -11.73 32.66
N PRO A 654 -15.02 -10.79 33.59
CA PRO A 654 -15.51 -9.42 33.47
C PRO A 654 -14.96 -8.68 32.25
N ASN A 655 -15.70 -7.64 31.83
CA ASN A 655 -15.23 -6.71 30.81
C ASN A 655 -14.04 -5.92 31.35
N MET A 656 -13.12 -5.52 30.45
CA MET A 656 -11.84 -4.87 30.80
C MET A 656 -10.81 -5.74 31.54
N ALA A 657 -11.09 -7.02 31.79
CA ALA A 657 -10.16 -7.94 32.45
C ALA A 657 -9.07 -8.52 31.52
N GLY A 658 -8.93 -7.99 30.29
CA GLY A 658 -7.87 -8.41 29.35
C GLY A 658 -8.20 -9.60 28.43
N LYS A 659 -9.45 -10.09 28.40
CA LYS A 659 -9.89 -11.21 27.52
C LYS A 659 -9.51 -10.96 26.04
N SER A 660 -9.97 -9.84 25.46
CA SER A 660 -9.71 -9.47 24.07
C SER A 660 -8.22 -9.26 23.77
N THR A 661 -7.42 -8.88 24.77
CA THR A 661 -5.96 -8.76 24.65
C THR A 661 -5.31 -10.14 24.58
N PHE A 662 -5.74 -11.08 25.42
CA PHE A 662 -5.26 -12.48 25.37
C PHE A 662 -5.63 -13.18 24.05
N LEU A 663 -6.85 -12.94 23.55
CA LEU A 663 -7.30 -13.42 22.25
C LEU A 663 -6.38 -12.94 21.11
N ARG A 664 -6.22 -11.62 20.99
CA ARG A 664 -5.39 -11.00 19.95
C ARG A 664 -3.92 -11.39 20.08
N GLN A 665 -3.40 -11.49 21.29
CA GLN A 665 -2.03 -11.94 21.56
C GLN A 665 -1.72 -13.27 20.86
N ASN A 666 -2.57 -14.28 21.04
CA ASN A 666 -2.33 -15.61 20.47
C ASN A 666 -2.42 -15.62 18.93
N ALA A 667 -3.34 -14.83 18.36
CA ALA A 667 -3.40 -14.62 16.91
C ALA A 667 -2.12 -13.95 16.38
N LEU A 668 -1.61 -12.92 17.06
CA LEU A 668 -0.37 -12.22 16.69
C LEU A 668 0.87 -13.11 16.83
N VAL A 669 0.92 -13.96 17.85
CA VAL A 669 2.00 -14.97 18.02
C VAL A 669 2.02 -15.93 16.83
N ALA A 670 0.87 -16.39 16.35
CA ALA A 670 0.78 -17.25 15.16
C ALA A 670 1.31 -16.54 13.89
N VAL A 671 0.89 -15.28 13.69
CA VAL A 671 1.36 -14.45 12.56
C VAL A 671 2.87 -14.24 12.61
N LEU A 672 3.42 -13.88 13.78
CA LEU A 672 4.86 -13.65 13.95
C LEU A 672 5.67 -14.93 13.70
N ALA A 673 5.25 -16.07 14.25
CA ALA A 673 5.93 -17.34 14.06
C ALA A 673 5.99 -17.72 12.57
N GLN A 674 4.87 -17.66 11.85
CA GLN A 674 4.81 -18.00 10.42
C GLN A 674 5.38 -16.92 9.49
N ALA A 675 5.53 -15.68 9.95
CA ALA A 675 6.32 -14.68 9.25
C ALA A 675 7.83 -15.00 9.28
N GLY A 676 8.26 -15.90 10.17
CA GLY A 676 9.67 -16.23 10.42
C GLY A 676 10.32 -15.30 11.44
N SER A 677 9.56 -14.78 12.40
CA SER A 677 10.05 -13.99 13.52
C SER A 677 10.09 -14.84 14.79
N TYR A 678 10.96 -14.45 15.72
CA TYR A 678 10.84 -14.89 17.12
C TYR A 678 9.54 -14.32 17.70
N VAL A 679 9.06 -14.91 18.80
CA VAL A 679 7.75 -14.56 19.38
C VAL A 679 7.87 -14.09 20.83
N PRO A 680 7.01 -13.16 21.29
CA PRO A 680 7.01 -12.62 22.65
C PRO A 680 6.49 -13.63 23.68
N ALA A 681 7.22 -14.73 23.87
CA ALA A 681 6.90 -15.83 24.80
C ALA A 681 8.18 -16.38 25.44
N ARG A 682 8.05 -17.23 26.48
CA ARG A 682 9.16 -18.02 27.05
C ARG A 682 9.48 -19.22 26.17
N ALA A 683 8.46 -19.90 25.66
CA ALA A 683 8.56 -20.98 24.70
C ALA A 683 7.30 -20.99 23.83
N ALA A 684 7.41 -21.47 22.58
CA ALA A 684 6.27 -21.63 21.68
C ALA A 684 6.47 -22.80 20.72
N ARG A 685 5.45 -23.65 20.58
CA ARG A 685 5.36 -24.69 19.55
C ARG A 685 4.05 -24.55 18.79
N ILE A 686 4.13 -24.32 17.48
CA ILE A 686 2.99 -23.95 16.65
C ILE A 686 3.00 -24.80 15.38
N GLY A 687 2.03 -25.70 15.26
CA GLY A 687 1.74 -26.35 13.99
C GLY A 687 1.15 -25.33 13.01
N VAL A 688 1.55 -25.39 11.73
CA VAL A 688 1.14 -24.43 10.69
C VAL A 688 -0.37 -24.17 10.72
N VAL A 689 -0.72 -22.88 10.75
CA VAL A 689 -2.05 -22.31 10.57
C VAL A 689 -2.22 -21.92 9.11
N ASP A 690 -3.21 -22.48 8.45
CA ASP A 690 -3.55 -22.20 7.05
C ASP A 690 -4.48 -20.98 6.90
N ARG A 691 -5.38 -20.77 7.87
CA ARG A 691 -6.31 -19.65 7.92
C ARG A 691 -6.40 -19.10 9.35
N LEU A 692 -6.36 -17.78 9.47
CA LEU A 692 -6.57 -17.08 10.72
C LEU A 692 -7.83 -16.23 10.62
N PHE A 693 -8.74 -16.46 11.56
CA PHE A 693 -9.96 -15.68 11.71
C PHE A 693 -9.94 -15.00 13.08
N SER A 694 -10.21 -13.70 13.12
CA SER A 694 -10.34 -12.95 14.35
C SER A 694 -11.49 -11.97 14.26
N ARG A 695 -12.49 -12.16 15.13
CA ARG A 695 -13.50 -11.15 15.43
C ARG A 695 -13.36 -10.72 16.87
N VAL A 696 -12.86 -9.49 17.06
CA VAL A 696 -12.64 -8.89 18.38
C VAL A 696 -13.30 -7.52 18.38
N GLY A 697 -14.54 -7.47 18.90
CA GLY A 697 -15.34 -6.25 19.00
C GLY A 697 -16.12 -5.88 17.73
N ALA A 698 -17.12 -5.01 17.91
CA ALA A 698 -17.95 -4.47 16.83
C ALA A 698 -17.53 -3.03 16.53
N ALA A 699 -17.05 -2.78 15.32
CA ALA A 699 -17.08 -1.43 14.74
C ALA A 699 -18.33 -1.30 13.88
N ASP A 700 -19.01 -0.16 13.96
CA ASP A 700 -20.18 0.12 13.13
C ASP A 700 -19.78 0.18 11.64
N ASP A 701 -20.54 -0.48 10.76
CA ASP A 701 -20.54 -0.21 9.32
C ASP A 701 -21.84 0.53 8.94
N LEU A 702 -22.03 1.70 9.57
CA LEU A 702 -23.13 2.63 9.26
C LEU A 702 -23.12 3.05 7.79
N ALA A 703 -21.95 3.07 7.15
CA ALA A 703 -21.75 3.47 5.76
C ALA A 703 -22.43 2.52 4.75
N ARG A 704 -22.52 1.21 5.07
CA ARG A 704 -23.20 0.21 4.23
C ARG A 704 -24.65 -0.09 4.62
N GLY A 705 -25.20 0.61 5.62
CA GLY A 705 -26.59 0.44 6.06
C GLY A 705 -26.90 -0.94 6.65
N ARG A 706 -25.88 -1.68 7.13
CA ARG A 706 -26.05 -2.99 7.78
C ARG A 706 -26.08 -2.80 9.30
N SER A 707 -26.95 -3.53 10.00
CA SER A 707 -26.92 -3.54 11.47
C SER A 707 -25.64 -4.20 11.97
N THR A 708 -25.15 -3.77 13.13
CA THR A 708 -23.98 -4.36 13.80
C THR A 708 -24.12 -5.88 13.96
N PHE A 709 -25.32 -6.34 14.30
CA PHE A 709 -25.65 -7.76 14.38
C PHE A 709 -25.60 -8.48 13.02
N MET A 710 -26.08 -7.86 11.93
CA MET A 710 -25.99 -8.50 10.61
C MET A 710 -24.54 -8.62 10.13
N VAL A 711 -23.70 -7.61 10.37
CA VAL A 711 -22.26 -7.69 10.09
C VAL A 711 -21.62 -8.83 10.88
N GLU A 712 -21.97 -8.93 12.17
CA GLU A 712 -21.53 -10.01 13.05
C GLU A 712 -21.92 -11.40 12.54
N MET A 713 -23.15 -11.56 12.07
CA MET A 713 -23.62 -12.83 11.52
C MET A 713 -22.96 -13.18 10.19
N VAL A 714 -22.72 -12.20 9.32
CA VAL A 714 -22.01 -12.42 8.04
C VAL A 714 -20.57 -12.86 8.29
N GLU A 715 -19.87 -12.21 9.23
CA GLU A 715 -18.49 -12.60 9.58
C GLU A 715 -18.45 -13.97 10.25
N THR A 716 -19.35 -14.25 11.20
CA THR A 716 -19.45 -15.57 11.84
C THR A 716 -19.73 -16.66 10.80
N ALA A 717 -20.64 -16.42 9.86
CA ALA A 717 -20.93 -17.34 8.77
C ALA A 717 -19.70 -17.55 7.86
N ALA A 718 -18.93 -16.50 7.56
CA ALA A 718 -17.70 -16.63 6.79
C ALA A 718 -16.69 -17.54 7.51
N ILE A 719 -16.51 -17.36 8.82
CA ILE A 719 -15.62 -18.18 9.64
C ILE A 719 -16.05 -19.65 9.61
N LEU A 720 -17.33 -19.94 9.92
CA LEU A 720 -17.82 -21.32 9.99
C LEU A 720 -17.76 -22.04 8.63
N ASN A 721 -18.05 -21.33 7.53
CA ASN A 721 -18.02 -21.92 6.19
C ASN A 721 -16.60 -22.13 5.64
N GLN A 722 -15.61 -21.41 6.16
CA GLN A 722 -14.24 -21.41 5.60
C GLN A 722 -13.19 -22.00 6.54
N ALA A 723 -13.45 -22.13 7.84
CA ALA A 723 -12.47 -22.69 8.77
C ALA A 723 -12.21 -24.18 8.48
N THR A 724 -10.94 -24.56 8.57
CA THR A 724 -10.43 -25.92 8.38
C THR A 724 -9.91 -26.48 9.70
N THR A 725 -9.52 -27.75 9.72
CA THR A 725 -8.86 -28.39 10.88
C THR A 725 -7.54 -27.71 11.28
N ARG A 726 -6.90 -26.99 10.35
CA ARG A 726 -5.64 -26.26 10.58
C ARG A 726 -5.87 -24.77 10.89
N SER A 727 -7.11 -24.29 10.83
CA SER A 727 -7.40 -22.88 11.11
C SER A 727 -7.24 -22.55 12.59
N LEU A 728 -6.90 -21.29 12.87
CA LEU A 728 -6.97 -20.68 14.18
C LEU A 728 -8.13 -19.68 14.19
N VAL A 729 -9.11 -19.89 15.06
CA VAL A 729 -10.33 -19.09 15.15
C VAL A 729 -10.36 -18.34 16.46
N VAL A 730 -10.53 -17.03 16.40
CA VAL A 730 -10.64 -16.14 17.56
C VAL A 730 -11.97 -15.40 17.50
N LEU A 731 -12.84 -15.65 18.49
CA LEU A 731 -14.18 -15.07 18.56
C LEU A 731 -14.37 -14.40 19.92
N ASP A 732 -14.83 -13.15 19.89
CA ASP A 732 -15.10 -12.35 21.09
C ASP A 732 -16.57 -11.93 21.12
N GLU A 733 -17.31 -12.45 22.10
CA GLU A 733 -18.64 -11.97 22.51
C GLU A 733 -19.73 -12.02 21.40
N ILE A 734 -19.75 -13.10 20.61
CA ILE A 734 -20.83 -13.37 19.64
C ILE A 734 -22.20 -13.43 20.34
N GLY A 735 -23.24 -12.93 19.67
CA GLY A 735 -24.64 -12.96 20.08
C GLY A 735 -25.10 -11.70 20.80
N ARG A 736 -24.24 -10.70 21.00
CA ARG A 736 -24.55 -9.52 21.83
C ARG A 736 -25.62 -8.60 21.25
N GLY A 737 -25.75 -8.53 19.93
CA GLY A 737 -26.63 -7.57 19.25
C GLY A 737 -28.11 -7.96 19.19
N THR A 738 -28.54 -9.04 19.85
CA THR A 738 -29.91 -9.59 19.77
C THR A 738 -30.46 -9.99 21.15
N ALA A 739 -31.67 -10.56 21.20
CA ALA A 739 -32.26 -11.09 22.41
C ALA A 739 -31.33 -12.13 23.06
N THR A 740 -31.23 -12.13 24.39
CA THR A 740 -30.25 -12.92 25.14
C THR A 740 -30.29 -14.41 24.78
N PHE A 741 -31.48 -15.00 24.65
CA PHE A 741 -31.63 -16.41 24.30
C PHE A 741 -31.28 -16.72 22.84
N ASP A 742 -31.58 -15.82 21.90
CA ASP A 742 -31.21 -15.99 20.49
C ASP A 742 -29.68 -15.91 20.34
N GLY A 743 -29.06 -14.92 20.99
CA GLY A 743 -27.61 -14.74 21.00
C GLY A 743 -26.88 -15.92 21.62
N LEU A 744 -27.36 -16.41 22.77
CA LEU A 744 -26.85 -17.62 23.40
C LEU A 744 -26.96 -18.84 22.48
N SER A 745 -28.12 -19.04 21.84
CA SER A 745 -28.37 -20.18 20.96
C SER A 745 -27.45 -20.18 19.73
N ILE A 746 -27.21 -19.01 19.14
CA ILE A 746 -26.28 -18.85 18.02
C ILE A 746 -24.84 -19.14 18.46
N ALA A 747 -24.41 -18.57 19.58
CA ALA A 747 -23.07 -18.82 20.11
C ALA A 747 -22.84 -20.29 20.43
N TRP A 748 -23.84 -20.96 21.03
CA TRP A 748 -23.83 -22.39 21.31
C TRP A 748 -23.64 -23.20 20.03
N ALA A 749 -24.50 -22.99 19.03
CA ALA A 749 -24.44 -23.69 17.75
C ALA A 749 -23.12 -23.45 17.00
N ALA A 750 -22.56 -22.23 17.09
CA ALA A 750 -21.27 -21.90 16.51
C ALA A 750 -20.12 -22.68 17.17
N ILE A 751 -20.12 -22.82 18.50
CA ILE A 751 -19.13 -23.61 19.23
C ILE A 751 -19.23 -25.09 18.84
N GLU A 752 -20.44 -25.65 18.77
CA GLU A 752 -20.67 -27.02 18.32
C GLU A 752 -20.17 -27.23 16.89
N HIS A 753 -20.42 -26.28 15.98
CA HIS A 753 -19.96 -26.39 14.60
C HIS A 753 -18.43 -26.31 14.47
N LEU A 754 -17.78 -25.38 15.19
CA LEU A 754 -16.32 -25.29 15.25
C LEU A 754 -15.70 -26.56 15.83
N HIS A 755 -16.38 -27.16 16.81
CA HIS A 755 -16.00 -28.45 17.38
C HIS A 755 -16.23 -29.57 16.35
N ASP A 756 -17.46 -29.96 16.07
CA ASP A 756 -17.77 -31.21 15.34
C ASP A 756 -17.42 -31.17 13.85
N VAL A 757 -17.56 -30.02 13.19
CA VAL A 757 -17.45 -29.89 11.73
C VAL A 757 -16.08 -29.34 11.34
N ASN A 758 -15.74 -28.12 11.75
CA ASN A 758 -14.47 -27.52 11.33
C ASN A 758 -13.28 -28.18 12.02
N ARG A 759 -13.46 -28.62 13.28
CA ARG A 759 -12.41 -29.22 14.12
C ARG A 759 -11.17 -28.33 14.25
N SER A 760 -11.37 -27.01 14.26
CA SER A 760 -10.32 -25.99 14.31
C SER A 760 -9.79 -25.76 15.73
N ARG A 761 -8.60 -25.16 15.85
CA ARG A 761 -8.11 -24.56 17.09
C ARG A 761 -8.88 -23.27 17.33
N ALA A 762 -9.43 -23.08 18.52
CA ALA A 762 -10.28 -21.92 18.76
C ALA A 762 -10.14 -21.30 20.15
N LEU A 763 -10.18 -19.97 20.20
CA LEU A 763 -10.38 -19.18 21.41
C LEU A 763 -11.71 -18.45 21.30
N PHE A 764 -12.61 -18.72 22.24
CA PHE A 764 -13.97 -18.18 22.23
C PHE A 764 -14.22 -17.46 23.55
N ALA A 765 -14.14 -16.14 23.55
CA ALA A 765 -14.52 -15.34 24.71
C ALA A 765 -16.02 -15.09 24.71
N THR A 766 -16.65 -15.26 25.87
CA THR A 766 -18.10 -15.08 26.01
C THR A 766 -18.47 -14.42 27.33
N HIS A 767 -19.63 -13.77 27.31
CA HIS A 767 -20.31 -13.25 28.48
C HIS A 767 -21.45 -14.17 28.96
N TYR A 768 -21.78 -15.20 28.18
CA TYR A 768 -22.78 -16.21 28.52
C TYR A 768 -22.14 -17.30 29.39
N HIS A 769 -22.49 -17.32 30.67
CA HIS A 769 -21.98 -18.32 31.61
C HIS A 769 -22.56 -19.72 31.33
N GLU A 770 -23.74 -19.78 30.73
CA GLU A 770 -24.44 -21.00 30.35
C GLU A 770 -23.62 -21.86 29.38
N LEU A 771 -22.79 -21.23 28.53
CA LEU A 771 -21.91 -21.93 27.60
C LEU A 771 -20.82 -22.74 28.28
N THR A 772 -20.47 -22.43 29.54
CA THR A 772 -19.43 -23.18 30.27
C THR A 772 -19.81 -24.65 30.51
N ALA A 773 -21.10 -24.98 30.44
CA ALA A 773 -21.59 -26.35 30.52
C ALA A 773 -21.13 -27.21 29.31
N LEU A 774 -20.79 -26.60 28.18
CA LEU A 774 -20.33 -27.31 26.97
C LEU A 774 -19.04 -28.09 27.19
N ALA A 775 -18.15 -27.62 28.06
CA ALA A 775 -16.91 -28.33 28.40
C ALA A 775 -17.16 -29.72 29.03
N THR A 776 -18.36 -29.97 29.57
CA THR A 776 -18.72 -31.30 30.10
C THR A 776 -19.23 -32.26 29.02
N ARG A 777 -19.64 -31.74 27.86
CA ARG A 777 -20.26 -32.50 26.76
C ARG A 777 -19.31 -32.69 25.57
N LEU A 778 -18.46 -31.70 25.29
CA LEU A 778 -17.58 -31.67 24.15
C LEU A 778 -16.12 -31.91 24.59
N GLY A 779 -15.53 -33.04 24.19
CA GLY A 779 -14.25 -33.53 24.70
C GLY A 779 -13.03 -32.64 24.41
N ARG A 780 -13.12 -31.71 23.45
CA ARG A 780 -12.04 -30.75 23.14
C ARG A 780 -12.32 -29.33 23.63
N VAL A 781 -13.42 -29.10 24.34
CA VAL A 781 -13.78 -27.79 24.88
C VAL A 781 -13.31 -27.68 26.32
N GLU A 782 -12.54 -26.63 26.62
CA GLU A 782 -12.07 -26.34 27.98
C GLU A 782 -12.47 -24.94 28.43
N ASN A 783 -12.79 -24.81 29.71
CA ASN A 783 -13.11 -23.51 30.30
C ASN A 783 -11.84 -22.84 30.84
N ALA A 784 -11.69 -21.56 30.53
CA ALA A 784 -10.71 -20.68 31.12
C ALA A 784 -11.37 -19.39 31.61
N THR A 785 -10.79 -18.75 32.62
CA THR A 785 -11.29 -17.48 33.14
C THR A 785 -10.16 -16.55 33.54
N VAL A 786 -10.44 -15.25 33.56
CA VAL A 786 -9.48 -14.27 34.08
C VAL A 786 -9.49 -14.31 35.60
N ARG A 787 -8.32 -14.39 36.23
CA ARG A 787 -8.17 -14.33 37.68
C ARG A 787 -8.55 -12.94 38.21
N VAL A 788 -9.51 -12.93 39.11
CA VAL A 788 -10.01 -11.74 39.80
C VAL A 788 -9.68 -11.84 41.28
N ARG A 789 -9.18 -10.76 41.89
CA ARG A 789 -8.94 -10.69 43.34
C ARG A 789 -9.78 -9.57 43.97
N GLU A 790 -10.52 -9.90 45.01
CA GLU A 790 -11.19 -8.91 45.86
C GLU A 790 -10.22 -8.43 46.96
N TRP A 791 -10.06 -7.12 47.07
CA TRP A 791 -9.24 -6.48 48.10
C TRP A 791 -9.96 -5.27 48.68
N GLN A 792 -10.21 -5.26 50.00
CA GLN A 792 -10.88 -4.17 50.72
C GLN A 792 -12.24 -3.73 50.12
N GLY A 793 -12.95 -4.65 49.46
CA GLY A 793 -14.25 -4.36 48.84
C GLY A 793 -14.16 -3.76 47.43
N ASP A 794 -12.96 -3.72 46.85
CA ASP A 794 -12.68 -3.38 45.46
C ASP A 794 -12.18 -4.61 44.69
N VAL A 795 -12.43 -4.60 43.37
CA VAL A 795 -12.06 -5.69 42.47
C VAL A 795 -10.80 -5.29 41.72
N VAL A 796 -9.76 -6.13 41.81
CA VAL A 796 -8.50 -5.96 41.07
C VAL A 796 -8.40 -7.05 40.01
N PHE A 797 -8.22 -6.64 38.76
CA PHE A 797 -7.99 -7.55 37.64
C PHE A 797 -6.51 -7.87 37.55
N LEU A 798 -6.15 -9.15 37.69
CA LEU A 798 -4.75 -9.58 37.63
C LEU A 798 -4.28 -9.86 36.20
N HIS A 799 -5.19 -9.78 35.21
CA HIS A 799 -4.92 -10.05 33.79
C HIS A 799 -4.29 -11.43 33.50
N GLU A 800 -4.42 -12.37 34.44
CA GLU A 800 -3.92 -13.74 34.36
C GLU A 800 -5.05 -14.69 33.97
N ILE A 801 -4.86 -15.53 32.96
CA ILE A 801 -5.81 -16.55 32.49
C ILE A 801 -5.54 -17.85 33.26
N VAL A 802 -6.59 -18.42 33.83
CA VAL A 802 -6.52 -19.66 34.61
C VAL A 802 -7.58 -20.66 34.16
N PRO A 803 -7.32 -21.98 34.27
CA PRO A 803 -8.34 -22.99 34.01
C PRO A 803 -9.55 -22.82 34.93
N GLY A 804 -10.75 -23.04 34.39
CA GLY A 804 -12.01 -22.96 35.12
C GLY A 804 -13.01 -21.99 34.52
N ALA A 805 -14.23 -22.00 35.05
CA ALA A 805 -15.28 -21.03 34.74
C ALA A 805 -15.33 -19.94 35.81
N ALA A 806 -15.73 -18.73 35.43
CA ALA A 806 -16.00 -17.67 36.39
C ALA A 806 -17.11 -18.09 37.38
N ASP A 807 -16.90 -17.81 38.66
CA ASP A 807 -17.81 -18.16 39.74
C ASP A 807 -18.98 -17.18 39.88
N ARG A 808 -18.81 -15.91 39.46
CA ARG A 808 -19.80 -14.83 39.50
C ARG A 808 -19.59 -13.78 38.41
N SER A 809 -20.63 -12.99 38.14
CA SER A 809 -20.53 -11.78 37.30
C SER A 809 -20.14 -10.55 38.13
N TYR A 810 -19.05 -9.88 37.75
CA TYR A 810 -18.51 -8.69 38.45
C TYR A 810 -19.02 -7.35 37.89
N GLY A 811 -20.10 -7.36 37.09
CA GLY A 811 -20.60 -6.16 36.39
C GLY A 811 -20.99 -5.01 37.32
N ILE A 812 -21.57 -5.32 38.48
CA ILE A 812 -21.96 -4.31 39.49
C ILE A 812 -20.71 -3.66 40.13
N GLN A 813 -19.64 -4.43 40.32
CA GLN A 813 -18.37 -3.98 40.87
C GLN A 813 -17.61 -3.12 39.86
N VAL A 814 -17.64 -3.46 38.56
CA VAL A 814 -17.13 -2.59 37.49
C VAL A 814 -17.90 -1.27 37.45
N ALA A 815 -19.23 -1.31 37.60
CA ALA A 815 -20.04 -0.10 37.68
C ALA A 815 -19.67 0.79 38.88
N LYS A 816 -19.31 0.18 40.03
CA LYS A 816 -18.76 0.91 41.18
C LYS A 816 -17.45 1.61 40.83
N LEU A 817 -16.52 0.92 40.14
CA LEU A 817 -15.25 1.49 39.70
C LEU A 817 -15.42 2.63 38.69
N ALA A 818 -16.44 2.54 37.83
CA ALA A 818 -16.82 3.61 36.90
C ALA A 818 -17.46 4.84 37.58
N GLY A 819 -17.70 4.78 38.90
CA GLY A 819 -18.25 5.90 39.68
C GLY A 819 -19.77 5.97 39.70
N LEU A 820 -20.50 4.87 39.47
CA LEU A 820 -21.96 4.89 39.58
C LEU A 820 -22.41 5.23 41.03
N PRO A 821 -23.51 5.98 41.20
CA PRO A 821 -24.00 6.37 42.52
C PRO A 821 -24.32 5.16 43.41
N ALA A 822 -23.94 5.22 44.69
CA ALA A 822 -24.17 4.14 45.66
C ALA A 822 -25.63 3.63 45.73
N PRO A 823 -26.69 4.47 45.63
CA PRO A 823 -28.07 3.98 45.59
C PRO A 823 -28.39 3.11 44.36
N VAL A 824 -27.79 3.42 43.21
CA VAL A 824 -27.97 2.63 41.97
C VAL A 824 -27.29 1.27 42.12
N ILE A 825 -26.08 1.23 42.68
CA ILE A 825 -25.36 -0.01 42.97
C ILE A 825 -26.15 -0.88 43.95
N ALA A 826 -26.66 -0.30 45.04
CA ALA A 826 -27.47 -1.01 46.03
C ALA A 826 -28.74 -1.60 45.38
N ARG A 827 -29.42 -0.83 44.52
CA ARG A 827 -30.59 -1.32 43.78
C ARG A 827 -30.23 -2.43 42.80
N ALA A 828 -29.15 -2.30 42.06
CA ALA A 828 -28.69 -3.31 41.12
C ALA A 828 -28.39 -4.65 41.82
N ARG A 829 -27.76 -4.62 43.01
CA ARG A 829 -27.52 -5.83 43.82
C ARG A 829 -28.82 -6.50 44.23
N ALA A 830 -29.78 -5.74 44.75
CA ALA A 830 -31.08 -6.28 45.15
C ALA A 830 -31.89 -6.86 43.98
N VAL A 831 -31.68 -6.37 42.75
CA VAL A 831 -32.29 -6.94 41.54
C VAL A 831 -31.57 -8.22 41.12
N LEU A 832 -30.23 -8.23 41.14
CA LEU A 832 -29.43 -9.40 40.79
C LEU A 832 -29.73 -10.59 41.72
N GLU A 833 -29.81 -10.36 43.04
CA GLU A 833 -30.16 -11.41 44.01
C GLU A 833 -31.51 -12.07 43.69
N LYS A 834 -32.51 -11.28 43.27
CA LYS A 834 -33.82 -11.82 42.86
C LYS A 834 -33.77 -12.61 41.56
N LEU A 835 -32.93 -12.22 40.61
CA LEU A 835 -32.74 -12.94 39.35
C LEU A 835 -32.01 -14.27 39.59
N GLU A 836 -30.96 -14.27 40.42
CA GLU A 836 -30.23 -15.49 40.83
C GLU A 836 -31.11 -16.45 41.66
N GLU A 837 -32.01 -15.93 42.51
CA GLU A 837 -33.01 -16.74 43.21
C GLU A 837 -34.05 -17.38 42.27
N GLY A 838 -34.34 -16.71 41.15
CA GLY A 838 -35.18 -17.23 40.06
C GLY A 838 -34.50 -18.35 39.27
N ASP A 839 -33.24 -18.15 38.87
CA ASP A 839 -32.44 -19.14 38.14
C ASP A 839 -32.09 -20.37 38.98
N ARG A 840 -31.93 -20.25 40.30
CA ARG A 840 -31.72 -21.43 41.17
C ARG A 840 -32.92 -22.39 41.20
N ARG A 841 -34.12 -21.97 40.78
CA ARG A 841 -35.31 -22.82 40.69
C ARG A 841 -35.44 -23.58 39.36
N SER A 842 -34.69 -23.18 38.34
CA SER A 842 -34.51 -23.89 37.07
C SER A 842 -33.01 -23.95 36.80
N PRO A 843 -32.28 -24.95 37.33
CA PRO A 843 -30.83 -24.99 37.16
C PRO A 843 -30.50 -24.91 35.67
N ALA A 844 -29.36 -24.32 35.30
CA ALA A 844 -28.89 -24.30 33.91
C ALA A 844 -28.92 -25.71 33.26
N GLN A 845 -28.83 -26.77 34.08
CA GLN A 845 -29.11 -28.16 33.69
C GLN A 845 -30.55 -28.43 33.20
N ALA A 846 -31.58 -27.86 33.83
CA ALA A 846 -32.95 -27.96 33.38
C ALA A 846 -33.19 -27.17 32.07
N LEU A 847 -32.59 -25.99 31.87
CA LEU A 847 -32.69 -25.29 30.58
C LEU A 847 -32.01 -26.06 29.44
N VAL A 848 -30.93 -26.77 29.78
CA VAL A 848 -30.13 -27.63 28.89
C VAL A 848 -30.79 -29.01 28.66
N ASP A 849 -31.73 -29.44 29.49
CA ASP A 849 -32.50 -30.67 29.32
C ASP A 849 -33.94 -30.43 28.81
N ASP A 850 -34.52 -29.24 29.01
CA ASP A 850 -35.90 -28.86 28.64
C ASP A 850 -36.03 -28.14 27.28
N LEU A 851 -34.94 -27.80 26.59
CA LEU A 851 -35.04 -27.37 25.19
C LEU A 851 -35.48 -28.58 24.34
N PRO A 852 -36.62 -28.52 23.63
CA PRO A 852 -37.15 -29.61 22.81
C PRO A 852 -36.36 -29.79 21.49
N LEU A 853 -35.05 -29.52 21.53
CA LEU A 853 -34.12 -29.58 20.40
C LEU A 853 -33.23 -30.84 20.45
N PHE A 854 -33.40 -31.71 21.45
CA PHE A 854 -32.46 -32.78 21.81
C PHE A 854 -32.90 -34.21 21.47
N ALA A 855 -33.78 -34.38 20.48
CA ALA A 855 -33.91 -35.69 19.83
C ALA A 855 -32.75 -35.87 18.83
N ALA A 856 -31.91 -36.88 19.09
CA ALA A 856 -30.85 -37.45 18.26
C ALA A 856 -30.65 -36.88 16.84
N ARG A 857 -29.40 -36.47 16.53
CA ARG A 857 -28.81 -36.25 15.18
C ARG A 857 -29.82 -35.83 14.09
N PRO A 858 -29.76 -34.58 13.57
CA PRO A 858 -30.38 -34.32 12.29
C PRO A 858 -29.70 -35.24 11.27
N ALA A 859 -30.45 -36.18 10.70
CA ALA A 859 -30.09 -36.80 9.44
C ALA A 859 -29.80 -35.66 8.42
N PRO A 860 -28.90 -35.87 7.44
CA PRO A 860 -28.67 -34.87 6.40
C PRO A 860 -30.00 -34.36 5.89
N ALA A 861 -30.17 -33.04 5.89
CA ALA A 861 -31.42 -32.41 5.51
C ALA A 861 -31.90 -33.05 4.20
N PRO A 862 -33.13 -33.60 4.14
CA PRO A 862 -33.69 -33.95 2.85
C PRO A 862 -33.67 -32.67 1.99
N PRO A 863 -33.45 -32.79 0.67
CA PRO A 863 -33.54 -31.63 -0.23
C PRO A 863 -34.81 -30.86 0.12
N PRO A 864 -34.79 -29.51 0.04
CA PRO A 864 -35.89 -28.68 0.52
C PRO A 864 -37.17 -29.34 0.05
N GLN A 865 -37.99 -29.81 1.00
CA GLN A 865 -39.33 -30.23 0.66
C GLN A 865 -39.93 -28.97 0.07
N ARG A 866 -40.05 -28.95 -1.27
CA ARG A 866 -41.01 -28.10 -1.92
C ARG A 866 -42.27 -28.30 -1.09
N ALA A 867 -42.73 -27.23 -0.45
CA ALA A 867 -44.12 -27.20 -0.02
C ALA A 867 -44.88 -27.76 -1.21
N GLY A 868 -45.57 -28.90 -1.02
CA GLY A 868 -46.38 -29.45 -2.09
C GLY A 868 -47.21 -28.32 -2.68
N PRO A 869 -47.47 -28.33 -4.00
CA PRO A 869 -48.07 -27.20 -4.70
C PRO A 869 -49.24 -26.67 -3.87
N ASP A 870 -49.23 -25.38 -3.56
CA ASP A 870 -50.27 -24.77 -2.73
C ASP A 870 -51.61 -25.19 -3.35
N PRO A 871 -52.45 -25.96 -2.63
CA PRO A 871 -53.70 -26.48 -3.18
C PRO A 871 -54.59 -25.36 -3.72
N LEU A 872 -54.43 -24.14 -3.19
CA LEU A 872 -55.10 -22.96 -3.69
C LEU A 872 -54.52 -22.49 -5.04
N GLU A 873 -53.20 -22.43 -5.17
CA GLU A 873 -52.49 -21.99 -6.38
C GLU A 873 -52.72 -22.98 -7.54
N ALA A 874 -52.65 -24.29 -7.27
CA ALA A 874 -52.97 -25.32 -8.25
C ALA A 874 -54.46 -25.32 -8.67
N ALA A 875 -55.38 -25.01 -7.76
CA ALA A 875 -56.80 -24.89 -8.08
C ALA A 875 -57.12 -23.60 -8.87
N LEU A 876 -56.31 -22.56 -8.71
CA LEU A 876 -56.39 -21.32 -9.47
C LEU A 876 -55.88 -21.52 -10.90
N ASP A 877 -54.72 -22.16 -11.08
CA ASP A 877 -54.13 -22.42 -12.39
C ASP A 877 -54.97 -23.37 -13.26
N ALA A 878 -55.79 -24.23 -12.63
CA ALA A 878 -56.69 -25.15 -13.33
C ALA A 878 -58.03 -24.52 -13.79
N LEU A 879 -58.32 -23.27 -13.43
CA LEU A 879 -59.53 -22.58 -13.85
C LEU A 879 -59.31 -21.89 -15.21
N ALA A 880 -60.14 -22.23 -16.19
CA ALA A 880 -60.24 -21.53 -17.47
C ALA A 880 -61.52 -20.66 -17.45
N PRO A 881 -61.42 -19.36 -17.11
CA PRO A 881 -62.61 -18.54 -16.82
C PRO A 881 -63.56 -18.39 -18.00
N ASP A 882 -63.02 -18.43 -19.22
CA ASP A 882 -63.78 -18.28 -20.47
C ASP A 882 -64.63 -19.50 -20.83
N ASP A 883 -64.36 -20.65 -20.20
CA ASP A 883 -65.06 -21.92 -20.45
C ASP A 883 -66.08 -22.28 -19.34
N LEU A 884 -66.27 -21.40 -18.36
CA LEU A 884 -67.16 -21.63 -17.22
C LEU A 884 -68.50 -20.91 -17.39
N THR A 885 -69.60 -21.60 -17.06
CA THR A 885 -70.89 -20.91 -16.91
C THR A 885 -70.89 -20.03 -15.64
N PRO A 886 -71.74 -19.01 -15.56
CA PRO A 886 -71.79 -18.12 -14.39
C PRO A 886 -72.01 -18.84 -13.05
N ARG A 887 -72.70 -19.98 -13.07
CA ARG A 887 -72.92 -20.81 -11.87
C ARG A 887 -71.66 -21.58 -11.47
N GLU A 888 -70.95 -22.14 -12.44
CA GLU A 888 -69.70 -22.90 -12.20
C GLU A 888 -68.57 -21.96 -11.76
N ALA A 889 -68.50 -20.75 -12.32
CA ALA A 889 -67.56 -19.72 -11.87
C ALA A 889 -67.80 -19.33 -10.41
N LEU A 890 -69.07 -19.18 -9.99
CA LEU A 890 -69.42 -18.88 -8.61
C LEU A 890 -69.07 -20.04 -7.67
N GLU A 891 -69.35 -21.29 -8.06
CA GLU A 891 -69.00 -22.48 -7.28
C GLU A 891 -67.47 -22.66 -7.15
N ALA A 892 -66.70 -22.34 -8.20
CA ALA A 892 -65.24 -22.32 -8.17
C ALA A 892 -64.69 -21.33 -7.14
N LEU A 893 -65.26 -20.12 -7.06
CA LEU A 893 -64.87 -19.10 -6.07
C LEU A 893 -65.11 -19.57 -4.62
N TYR A 894 -66.22 -20.25 -4.35
CA TYR A 894 -66.46 -20.85 -3.03
C TYR A 894 -65.46 -21.97 -2.70
N ARG A 895 -65.07 -22.76 -3.71
CA ARG A 895 -64.05 -23.81 -3.57
C ARG A 895 -62.67 -23.23 -3.22
N LEU A 896 -62.23 -22.19 -3.93
CA LEU A 896 -60.99 -21.49 -3.65
C LEU A 896 -61.00 -20.87 -2.24
N LYS A 897 -62.12 -20.25 -1.83
CA LYS A 897 -62.26 -19.68 -0.49
C LYS A 897 -62.18 -20.71 0.63
N ALA A 898 -62.59 -21.96 0.38
CA ALA A 898 -62.47 -23.07 1.31
C ALA A 898 -61.05 -23.63 1.42
N LEU A 899 -60.25 -23.50 0.35
CA LEU A 899 -58.84 -23.95 0.31
C LEU A 899 -57.86 -22.97 0.94
N ARG A 900 -58.29 -21.72 1.21
CA ARG A 900 -57.45 -20.70 1.86
C ARG A 900 -57.13 -21.11 3.31
N PRO A 901 -55.83 -21.17 3.70
CA PRO A 901 -55.45 -21.43 5.09
C PRO A 901 -56.06 -20.39 6.03
N ARG A 902 -56.67 -20.84 7.12
CA ARG A 902 -57.00 -19.95 8.24
C ARG A 902 -55.69 -19.69 8.99
N GLY A 903 -55.21 -18.46 8.92
CA GLY A 903 -54.00 -18.03 9.63
C GLY A 903 -54.09 -18.19 11.13
#